data_AF-A0A5Q4G6X8-F1
#
_entry.id   AF-A0A5Q4G6X8-F1
#
_cell.length_a   1.000
_cell.length_b   1.000
_cell.length_c   1.000
_cell.angle_alpha   90.00
_cell.angle_beta   90.00
_cell.angle_gamma   90.00
#
_symmetry.space_group_name_H-M   'P 1'
#
loop_
_entity.id
_entity.type
_entity.pdbx_description
1 polymer ?
#
loop_
_entity_poly.entity_id
_entity_poly.type
_entity_poly.pdbx_seq_one_letter_code
_entity_poly.pdbx_strand_id
1 'polypeptide(L)'
;MTSHARSVTRSSTALVLVLWLALASVGAALAQPSSAPRIGVAPTSAPVGESVRVEADRLTPGARYVLEAVAPSGEVERQGADAGSDGVLAFDVTLREPGMTELRLQGPDVEATLRARGVAAPAPDPAAPAPDAPAEPAPEPEPPVEPEPTPEPTPTPTPEPEAPAQAPAGEATLTLEDGTAVLTEADGTVRWRFSRPSDSGDTRAAIVHLGRAWVAHGHTVLELDLEDGYVRSRTAVSGPIETLEPLGTGVRAVAAIEVAGDTVLIEHRVENGHASPLPVFDPRSPLLGWWRAEAEVSDPSAAARRDPTNPHLHVQIASASEDEAERAAALEAALVAGGPFFERAFVARAALALGFPDIADEALEGALADFESRGYDPALLTDADVHDRYGFALRPLLRALQAGDRVAADLWAAWLPRTAGTGMPGAASALREYADLLRQSGDAEGAAVARERAAALGATSARQVLSKAAVNLGGGGWYAASALVVAAVMLHLTLLAKYWRVQSLLIRRARESGRRAGGAWRLRVMRHYGTTEKLALVLLLAAAHAAAALAVWTERGDDAVQAAATGHVDAAYVAPLLQPLDTANVGQARVVAAYRAERAGDDADAARLLERAVLDGVPEADLALAALQAGEPMPAPSPTTLRAAVAGTWQRALGDSYRDPFGYLGAASAPARIGGWVAPALLAAFLAVFAVHVLALFVPRPRLARNAPRTPLYHLLALLVPGAGAADELWGILLLVPWAVFGIDALVQFGWAASPLGIPLVTGTWILVALYAVNLVAWGIEFASYLRRMRDLRHEDPDLAAEYRMKPLRNPA
;
A
#
# COMPACT_ATOMS: atom_id res chain seq x y z
N MET A 1 -19.57 18.30 -27.45
CA MET A 1 -20.50 18.06 -26.31
C MET A 1 -20.92 16.59 -26.14
N THR A 2 -20.82 15.73 -27.16
CA THR A 2 -21.19 14.30 -27.07
C THR A 2 -20.13 13.38 -26.45
N SER A 3 -18.85 13.80 -26.35
CA SER A 3 -17.81 13.00 -25.64
C SER A 3 -17.83 13.19 -24.12
N HIS A 4 -18.23 14.36 -23.60
CA HIS A 4 -18.37 14.60 -22.15
C HIS A 4 -19.60 13.92 -21.53
N ALA A 5 -20.65 13.66 -22.29
CA ALA A 5 -21.82 12.92 -21.79
C ALA A 5 -21.53 11.44 -21.50
N ARG A 6 -20.52 10.84 -22.15
CA ARG A 6 -20.16 9.42 -21.98
C ARG A 6 -19.29 9.15 -20.73
N SER A 7 -18.58 10.14 -20.20
CA SER A 7 -17.77 9.95 -18.98
C SER A 7 -18.65 9.97 -17.72
N VAL A 8 -19.66 10.83 -17.68
CA VAL A 8 -20.56 10.97 -16.52
C VAL A 8 -21.41 9.71 -16.29
N THR A 9 -21.86 9.04 -17.36
CA THR A 9 -22.64 7.78 -17.24
C THR A 9 -21.84 6.58 -16.73
N ARG A 10 -20.51 6.55 -16.92
CA ARG A 10 -19.65 5.45 -16.43
C ARG A 10 -19.44 5.49 -14.92
N SER A 11 -19.36 6.68 -14.32
CA SER A 11 -19.20 6.82 -12.86
C SER A 11 -20.48 6.47 -12.09
N SER A 12 -21.67 6.76 -12.64
CA SER A 12 -22.94 6.39 -12.01
C SER A 12 -23.20 4.88 -12.03
N THR A 13 -22.81 4.19 -13.11
CA THR A 13 -22.88 2.73 -13.18
C THR A 13 -21.89 2.07 -12.23
N ALA A 14 -20.68 2.61 -12.08
CA ALA A 14 -19.70 2.12 -11.11
C ALA A 14 -20.23 2.21 -9.67
N LEU A 15 -20.86 3.33 -9.29
CA LEU A 15 -21.40 3.49 -7.93
C LEU A 15 -22.56 2.51 -7.64
N VAL A 16 -23.51 2.36 -8.57
CA VAL A 16 -24.62 1.41 -8.42
C VAL A 16 -24.10 -0.03 -8.41
N LEU A 17 -23.12 -0.36 -9.25
CA LEU A 17 -22.46 -1.66 -9.26
C LEU A 17 -21.73 -1.93 -7.95
N VAL A 18 -21.00 -0.95 -7.40
CA VAL A 18 -20.30 -1.06 -6.10
C VAL A 18 -21.30 -1.25 -4.96
N LEU A 19 -22.42 -0.51 -4.95
CA LEU A 19 -23.46 -0.65 -3.93
C LEU A 19 -24.15 -2.02 -4.00
N TRP A 20 -24.44 -2.49 -5.23
CA TRP A 20 -25.04 -3.80 -5.47
C TRP A 20 -24.06 -4.93 -5.16
N LEU A 21 -22.78 -4.76 -5.47
CA LEU A 21 -21.72 -5.71 -5.13
C LEU A 21 -21.41 -5.73 -3.65
N ALA A 22 -21.47 -4.61 -2.93
CA ALA A 22 -21.34 -4.57 -1.47
C ALA A 22 -22.48 -5.35 -0.80
N LEU A 23 -23.72 -5.18 -1.28
CA LEU A 23 -24.87 -5.99 -0.86
C LEU A 23 -24.70 -7.47 -1.23
N ALA A 24 -24.24 -7.77 -2.44
CA ALA A 24 -24.03 -9.13 -2.90
C ALA A 24 -22.84 -9.80 -2.20
N SER A 25 -21.80 -9.06 -1.82
CA SER A 25 -20.65 -9.56 -1.06
C SER A 25 -20.99 -9.74 0.40
N VAL A 26 -21.86 -8.91 0.99
CA VAL A 26 -22.44 -9.18 2.32
C VAL A 26 -23.32 -10.42 2.27
N GLY A 27 -24.16 -10.55 1.24
CA GLY A 27 -24.96 -11.76 1.00
C GLY A 27 -24.09 -13.00 0.79
N ALA A 28 -23.01 -12.90 0.01
CA ALA A 28 -22.07 -13.99 -0.25
C ALA A 28 -21.15 -14.28 0.95
N ALA A 29 -20.78 -13.30 1.77
CA ALA A 29 -20.00 -13.52 3.00
C ALA A 29 -20.85 -14.16 4.10
N LEU A 30 -22.15 -13.87 4.14
CA LEU A 30 -23.13 -14.52 5.02
C LEU A 30 -23.61 -15.88 4.48
N ALA A 31 -23.56 -16.09 3.16
CA ALA A 31 -23.95 -17.34 2.50
C ALA A 31 -22.77 -18.22 2.11
N GLN A 32 -21.52 -17.82 2.39
CA GLN A 32 -20.39 -18.72 2.31
C GLN A 32 -20.68 -19.83 3.33
N PRO A 33 -20.90 -21.08 2.88
CA PRO A 33 -20.96 -22.20 3.82
C PRO A 33 -19.70 -22.09 4.67
N SER A 34 -19.81 -22.28 5.98
CA SER A 34 -18.66 -22.38 6.89
C SER A 34 -17.57 -23.14 6.16
N SER A 35 -16.56 -22.39 5.72
CA SER A 35 -15.63 -22.87 4.71
C SER A 35 -15.05 -24.18 5.22
N ALA A 36 -15.17 -25.26 4.44
CA ALA A 36 -14.91 -26.62 4.89
C ALA A 36 -13.62 -26.68 5.75
N PRO A 37 -13.64 -27.42 6.88
CA PRO A 37 -12.48 -27.56 7.75
C PRO A 37 -11.21 -27.85 6.94
N ARG A 38 -10.12 -27.14 7.22
CA ARG A 38 -8.83 -27.46 6.60
C ARG A 38 -8.05 -28.34 7.55
N ILE A 39 -7.43 -29.37 7.00
CA ILE A 39 -6.71 -30.38 7.77
C ILE A 39 -5.42 -30.67 7.00
N GLY A 40 -4.28 -30.57 7.69
CA GLY A 40 -2.95 -30.78 7.14
C GLY A 40 -2.09 -31.67 8.02
N VAL A 41 -1.05 -32.27 7.42
CA VAL A 41 -0.01 -33.03 8.13
C VAL A 41 1.35 -32.52 7.70
N ALA A 42 2.19 -32.13 8.66
CA ALA A 42 3.54 -31.64 8.39
C ALA A 42 4.55 -32.18 9.43
N PRO A 43 5.68 -32.77 9.00
CA PRO A 43 5.98 -33.20 7.63
C PRO A 43 5.12 -34.41 7.21
N THR A 44 4.97 -34.66 5.90
CA THR A 44 4.26 -35.86 5.40
C THR A 44 5.09 -37.15 5.50
N SER A 45 6.36 -37.04 5.84
CA SER A 45 7.26 -38.15 6.12
C SER A 45 8.26 -37.76 7.22
N ALA A 46 8.53 -38.65 8.15
CA ALA A 46 9.52 -38.46 9.20
C ALA A 46 10.24 -39.79 9.52
N PRO A 47 11.48 -39.75 10.04
CA PRO A 47 12.15 -40.93 10.59
C PRO A 47 11.29 -41.64 11.64
N VAL A 48 11.41 -42.96 11.72
CA VAL A 48 10.79 -43.74 12.79
C VAL A 48 11.32 -43.25 14.14
N GLY A 49 10.41 -42.91 15.06
CA GLY A 49 10.72 -42.30 16.36
C GLY A 49 10.50 -40.79 16.40
N GLU A 50 10.31 -40.11 15.26
CA GLU A 50 9.95 -38.69 15.21
C GLU A 50 8.43 -38.49 15.08
N SER A 51 7.97 -37.29 15.45
CA SER A 51 6.55 -36.92 15.41
C SER A 51 6.20 -36.13 14.15
N VAL A 52 5.04 -36.44 13.57
CA VAL A 52 4.36 -35.60 12.57
C VAL A 52 3.25 -34.81 13.25
N ARG A 53 3.09 -33.55 12.85
CA ARG A 53 2.03 -32.70 13.38
C ARG A 53 0.83 -32.72 12.45
N VAL A 54 -0.35 -33.01 13.01
CA VAL A 54 -1.64 -32.89 12.34
C VAL A 54 -2.29 -31.60 12.82
N GLU A 55 -2.48 -30.64 11.91
CA GLU A 55 -3.13 -29.37 12.23
C GLU A 55 -4.48 -29.29 11.51
N ALA A 56 -5.48 -28.79 12.22
CA ALA A 56 -6.80 -28.52 11.66
C ALA A 56 -7.26 -27.11 12.06
N ASP A 57 -7.81 -26.38 11.08
CA ASP A 57 -8.40 -25.05 11.28
C ASP A 57 -9.88 -25.02 10.88
N ARG A 58 -10.58 -24.00 11.39
CA ARG A 58 -12.03 -23.79 11.16
C ARG A 58 -12.89 -24.94 11.67
N LEU A 59 -12.45 -25.53 12.77
CA LEU A 59 -13.23 -26.46 13.56
C LEU A 59 -14.27 -25.72 14.40
N THR A 60 -15.31 -26.43 14.82
CA THR A 60 -16.29 -25.94 15.79
C THR A 60 -15.57 -25.61 17.12
N PRO A 61 -15.50 -24.33 17.54
CA PRO A 61 -14.74 -23.94 18.72
C PRO A 61 -15.23 -24.65 20.00
N GLY A 62 -14.31 -25.17 20.80
CA GLY A 62 -14.61 -25.92 22.02
C GLY A 62 -15.21 -27.31 21.81
N ALA A 63 -15.38 -27.76 20.56
CA ALA A 63 -15.78 -29.13 20.29
C ALA A 63 -14.60 -30.10 20.42
N ARG A 64 -14.90 -31.33 20.84
CA ARG A 64 -13.91 -32.40 20.98
C ARG A 64 -13.70 -33.12 19.65
N TYR A 65 -12.42 -33.32 19.30
CA TYR A 65 -12.00 -34.10 18.14
C TYR A 65 -11.11 -35.26 18.58
N VAL A 66 -11.13 -36.33 17.81
CA VAL A 66 -10.34 -37.54 18.05
C VAL A 66 -9.51 -37.84 16.82
N LEU A 67 -8.20 -37.98 17.01
CA LEU A 67 -7.27 -38.46 16.01
C LEU A 67 -6.94 -39.93 16.29
N GLU A 68 -7.22 -40.82 15.35
CA GLU A 68 -6.75 -42.21 15.36
C GLU A 68 -5.58 -42.37 14.40
N ALA A 69 -4.41 -42.76 14.90
CA ALA A 69 -3.26 -43.13 14.09
C ALA A 69 -3.18 -44.65 13.99
N VAL A 70 -3.38 -45.19 12.79
CA VAL A 70 -3.31 -46.62 12.48
C VAL A 70 -1.95 -46.92 11.84
N ALA A 71 -1.07 -47.58 12.59
CA ALA A 71 0.25 -47.98 12.14
C ALA A 71 0.18 -49.08 11.05
N PRO A 72 1.26 -49.29 10.27
CA PRO A 72 1.34 -50.37 9.28
C PRO A 72 1.05 -51.77 9.84
N SER A 73 1.44 -52.06 11.08
CA SER A 73 1.12 -53.30 11.80
C SER A 73 -0.36 -53.47 12.15
N GLY A 74 -1.15 -52.40 12.04
CA GLY A 74 -2.54 -52.33 12.49
C GLY A 74 -2.70 -51.87 13.95
N GLU A 75 -1.61 -51.52 14.65
CA GLU A 75 -1.70 -50.87 15.98
C GLU A 75 -2.40 -49.51 15.84
N VAL A 76 -3.33 -49.20 16.76
CA VAL A 76 -4.12 -47.96 16.74
C VAL A 76 -3.80 -47.13 17.98
N GLU A 77 -3.27 -45.93 17.77
CA GLU A 77 -3.10 -44.91 18.81
C GLU A 77 -4.23 -43.88 18.70
N ARG A 78 -4.84 -43.50 19.82
CA ARG A 78 -5.93 -42.51 19.85
C ARG A 78 -5.56 -41.32 20.71
N GLN A 79 -5.66 -40.12 20.16
CA GLN A 79 -5.51 -38.87 20.88
C GLN A 79 -6.80 -38.05 20.76
N GLY A 80 -7.19 -37.36 21.83
CA GLY A 80 -8.39 -36.52 21.84
C GLY A 80 -8.10 -35.16 22.43
N ALA A 81 -8.53 -34.11 21.73
CA ALA A 81 -8.32 -32.72 22.14
C ALA A 81 -9.54 -31.88 21.77
N ASP A 82 -9.76 -30.81 22.53
CA ASP A 82 -10.83 -29.85 22.26
C ASP A 82 -10.27 -28.72 21.38
N ALA A 83 -10.99 -28.32 20.34
CA ALA A 83 -10.59 -27.22 19.48
C ALA A 83 -10.55 -25.90 20.28
N GLY A 84 -9.55 -25.06 20.00
CA GLY A 84 -9.41 -23.75 20.61
C GLY A 84 -10.61 -22.84 20.37
N SER A 85 -10.69 -21.73 21.10
CA SER A 85 -11.74 -20.72 20.88
C SER A 85 -11.69 -20.07 19.49
N ASP A 86 -10.56 -20.19 18.82
CA ASP A 86 -10.30 -19.79 17.43
C ASP A 86 -10.62 -20.89 16.40
N GLY A 87 -11.03 -22.09 16.85
CA GLY A 87 -11.31 -23.22 15.97
C GLY A 87 -10.06 -23.90 15.43
N VAL A 88 -8.91 -23.74 16.09
CA VAL A 88 -7.64 -24.39 15.73
C VAL A 88 -7.37 -25.58 16.65
N LEU A 89 -6.82 -26.66 16.09
CA LEU A 89 -6.43 -27.86 16.81
C LEU A 89 -5.15 -28.47 16.22
N ALA A 90 -4.27 -28.97 17.07
CA ALA A 90 -3.06 -29.68 16.66
C ALA A 90 -2.88 -30.98 17.47
N PHE A 91 -2.37 -32.02 16.81
CA PHE A 91 -1.93 -33.28 17.41
C PHE A 91 -0.50 -33.58 16.98
N ASP A 92 0.33 -34.08 17.90
CA ASP A 92 1.66 -34.59 17.59
C ASP A 92 1.63 -36.13 17.65
N VAL A 93 1.92 -36.77 16.52
CA VAL A 93 1.86 -38.23 16.36
C VAL A 93 3.23 -38.80 16.05
N THR A 94 3.77 -39.61 16.96
CA THR A 94 5.07 -40.28 16.76
C THR A 94 4.94 -41.48 15.83
N LEU A 95 5.73 -41.51 14.76
CA LEU A 95 5.74 -42.63 13.80
C LEU A 95 6.60 -43.78 14.34
N ARG A 96 5.98 -44.83 14.86
CA ARG A 96 6.70 -45.95 15.53
C ARG A 96 7.22 -47.03 14.60
N GLU A 97 6.73 -47.07 13.37
CA GLU A 97 7.06 -48.13 12.41
C GLU A 97 7.35 -47.53 11.03
N PRO A 98 8.28 -48.15 10.26
CA PRO A 98 8.50 -47.74 8.88
C PRO A 98 7.31 -48.17 8.03
N GLY A 99 6.80 -47.27 7.19
CA GLY A 99 5.61 -47.52 6.37
C GLY A 99 4.61 -46.38 6.40
N MET A 100 3.41 -46.62 5.87
CA MET A 100 2.34 -45.62 5.83
C MET A 100 1.44 -45.75 7.06
N THR A 101 1.44 -44.75 7.91
CA THR A 101 0.49 -44.60 9.02
C THR A 101 -0.74 -43.83 8.51
N GLU A 102 -1.93 -44.38 8.73
CA GLU A 102 -3.20 -43.74 8.40
C GLU A 102 -3.67 -42.90 9.59
N LEU A 103 -3.93 -41.61 9.38
CA LEU A 103 -4.32 -40.67 10.43
C LEU A 103 -5.79 -40.26 10.20
N ARG A 104 -6.70 -40.73 11.05
CA ARG A 104 -8.14 -40.49 10.94
C ARG A 104 -8.58 -39.44 11.96
N LEU A 105 -8.97 -38.26 11.50
CA LEU A 105 -9.50 -37.20 12.35
C LEU A 105 -11.04 -37.23 12.30
N GLN A 106 -11.66 -37.34 13.47
CA GLN A 106 -13.12 -37.38 13.63
C GLN A 106 -13.60 -36.30 14.61
N GLY A 107 -14.68 -35.59 14.25
CA GLY A 107 -15.35 -34.61 15.07
C GLY A 107 -16.72 -34.20 14.50
N PRO A 108 -17.43 -33.23 15.11
CA PRO A 108 -18.81 -32.90 14.75
C PRO A 108 -19.01 -32.42 13.30
N ASP A 109 -17.98 -31.83 12.72
CA ASP A 109 -17.95 -31.22 11.39
C ASP A 109 -16.83 -31.78 10.50
N VAL A 110 -16.09 -32.79 10.98
CA VAL A 110 -14.92 -33.36 10.29
C VAL A 110 -14.92 -34.89 10.37
N GLU A 111 -14.76 -35.52 9.21
CA GLU A 111 -14.34 -36.90 9.09
C GLU A 111 -13.30 -36.97 7.96
N ALA A 112 -12.02 -37.06 8.32
CA ALA A 112 -10.92 -36.99 7.38
C ALA A 112 -9.89 -38.08 7.61
N THR A 113 -9.27 -38.54 6.52
CA THR A 113 -8.20 -39.52 6.53
C THR A 113 -6.98 -38.95 5.83
N LEU A 114 -5.89 -38.83 6.56
CA LEU A 114 -4.58 -38.38 6.10
C LEU A 114 -3.61 -39.55 6.15
N ARG A 115 -2.43 -39.38 5.57
CA ARG A 115 -1.37 -40.38 5.63
C ARG A 115 -0.02 -39.73 5.89
N ALA A 116 0.77 -40.35 6.75
CA ALA A 116 2.15 -39.98 7.02
C ALA A 116 3.06 -41.19 6.81
N ARG A 117 4.29 -40.97 6.35
CA ARG A 117 5.25 -42.05 6.08
C ARG A 117 6.38 -42.08 7.10
N GLY A 118 6.46 -43.16 7.88
CA GLY A 118 7.62 -43.49 8.69
C GLY A 118 8.75 -43.98 7.79
N VAL A 119 9.89 -43.32 7.81
CA VAL A 119 11.09 -43.74 7.07
C VAL A 119 12.03 -44.42 8.04
N ALA A 120 12.53 -45.61 7.69
CA ALA A 120 13.53 -46.27 8.52
C ALA A 120 14.73 -45.33 8.71
N ALA A 121 15.16 -45.12 9.96
CA ALA A 121 16.35 -44.33 10.24
C ALA A 121 17.53 -44.89 9.42
N PRO A 122 18.35 -44.03 8.79
CA PRO A 122 19.49 -44.51 8.02
C PRO A 122 20.37 -45.38 8.91
N ALA A 123 20.72 -46.57 8.43
CA ALA A 123 21.64 -47.46 9.14
C ALA A 123 22.97 -46.70 9.35
N PRO A 124 23.55 -46.74 10.56
CA PRO A 124 24.84 -46.11 10.80
C PRO A 124 25.89 -46.70 9.84
N ASP A 125 26.60 -45.81 9.15
CA ASP A 125 27.60 -46.14 8.14
C ASP A 125 28.70 -47.04 8.74
N PRO A 126 28.98 -48.24 8.21
CA PRO A 126 29.87 -49.21 8.86
C PRO A 126 31.37 -48.91 8.73
N ALA A 127 31.78 -47.64 8.63
CA ALA A 127 33.17 -47.24 8.39
C ALA A 127 33.74 -46.20 9.39
N ALA A 128 33.19 -46.07 10.60
CA ALA A 128 33.84 -45.32 11.69
C ALA A 128 34.51 -46.30 12.68
N PRO A 129 35.83 -46.17 12.96
CA PRO A 129 36.53 -47.07 13.87
C PRO A 129 36.02 -46.92 15.30
N ALA A 130 35.89 -48.07 15.99
CA ALA A 130 35.34 -48.17 17.34
C ALA A 130 36.18 -47.39 18.37
N PRO A 131 35.55 -46.55 19.22
CA PRO A 131 36.18 -46.03 20.43
C PRO A 131 36.21 -47.12 21.50
N ASP A 132 37.34 -47.16 22.23
CA ASP A 132 37.62 -48.07 23.33
C ASP A 132 36.53 -48.07 24.42
N ALA A 133 36.39 -49.25 25.05
CA ALA A 133 35.41 -49.56 26.08
C ALA A 133 35.40 -48.55 27.25
N PRO A 134 34.21 -48.13 27.74
CA PRO A 134 34.13 -47.30 28.93
C PRO A 134 34.47 -48.12 30.20
N ALA A 135 35.38 -47.57 30.99
CA ALA A 135 35.68 -48.02 32.34
C ALA A 135 34.47 -47.85 33.29
N GLU A 136 34.48 -48.62 34.37
CA GLU A 136 33.50 -48.60 35.47
C GLU A 136 33.14 -47.18 35.95
N PRO A 137 31.89 -46.95 36.39
CA PRO A 137 31.45 -45.64 36.86
C PRO A 137 32.18 -45.25 38.15
N ALA A 138 32.97 -44.19 38.08
CA ALA A 138 33.44 -43.45 39.24
C ALA A 138 32.25 -42.79 39.96
N PRO A 139 32.30 -42.63 41.30
CA PRO A 139 31.17 -42.16 42.10
C PRO A 139 30.70 -40.76 41.71
N GLU A 140 29.38 -40.55 41.84
CA GLU A 140 28.66 -39.28 41.66
C GLU A 140 29.41 -38.10 42.30
N PRO A 141 29.64 -37.00 41.55
CA PRO A 141 30.14 -35.77 42.14
C PRO A 141 29.05 -35.14 43.02
N GLU A 142 29.44 -34.75 44.23
CA GLU A 142 28.64 -33.95 45.15
C GLU A 142 28.14 -32.64 44.49
N PRO A 143 26.98 -32.12 44.91
CA PRO A 143 26.39 -30.92 44.32
C PRO A 143 27.35 -29.72 44.40
N PRO A 144 27.41 -28.87 43.37
CA PRO A 144 28.28 -27.69 43.40
C PRO A 144 27.82 -26.74 44.50
N VAL A 145 28.77 -26.37 45.35
CA VAL A 145 28.65 -25.32 46.36
C VAL A 145 28.31 -24.01 45.65
N GLU A 146 27.29 -23.33 46.16
CA GLU A 146 26.88 -21.98 45.82
C GLU A 146 28.10 -21.04 45.85
N PRO A 147 28.41 -20.29 44.77
CA PRO A 147 29.59 -19.44 44.77
C PRO A 147 29.44 -18.33 45.84
N GLU A 148 30.41 -18.27 46.75
CA GLU A 148 30.59 -17.16 47.67
C GLU A 148 30.67 -15.83 46.90
N PRO A 149 30.16 -14.72 47.46
CA PRO A 149 30.24 -13.40 46.84
C PRO A 149 31.71 -13.05 46.60
N THR A 150 32.09 -12.92 45.33
CA THR A 150 33.40 -12.45 44.94
C THR A 150 33.60 -11.04 45.51
N PRO A 151 34.72 -10.75 46.20
CA PRO A 151 34.97 -9.46 46.80
C PRO A 151 34.95 -8.36 45.73
N GLU A 152 34.33 -7.23 46.08
CA GLU A 152 34.37 -6.00 45.28
C GLU A 152 35.81 -5.71 44.85
N PRO A 153 36.07 -5.49 43.54
CA PRO A 153 37.39 -5.14 43.09
C PRO A 153 37.79 -3.81 43.70
N THR A 154 38.87 -3.85 44.48
CA THR A 154 39.64 -2.68 44.91
C THR A 154 39.87 -1.76 43.70
N PRO A 155 39.65 -0.45 43.81
CA PRO A 155 39.84 0.48 42.69
C PRO A 155 41.28 0.39 42.20
N THR A 156 41.45 -0.23 41.04
CA THR A 156 42.70 -0.13 40.29
C THR A 156 42.82 1.33 39.88
N PRO A 157 43.96 2.00 40.14
CA PRO A 157 44.10 3.42 39.85
C PRO A 157 43.75 3.67 38.39
N THR A 158 42.82 4.60 38.20
CA THR A 158 42.51 5.26 36.94
C THR A 158 43.83 5.48 36.18
N PRO A 159 44.03 4.86 35.01
CA PRO A 159 45.13 5.29 34.16
C PRO A 159 44.88 6.77 33.88
N GLU A 160 45.84 7.59 34.33
CA GLU A 160 46.02 8.96 33.91
C GLU A 160 45.84 9.01 32.38
N PRO A 161 45.07 9.98 31.84
CA PRO A 161 44.77 10.02 30.42
C PRO A 161 46.10 10.01 29.65
N GLU A 162 46.36 8.92 28.93
CA GLU A 162 47.38 8.93 27.89
C GLU A 162 47.01 10.08 26.95
N ALA A 163 47.87 11.09 26.97
CA ALA A 163 47.86 12.17 26.01
C ALA A 163 47.74 11.57 24.60
N PRO A 164 46.99 12.20 23.68
CA PRO A 164 46.81 11.69 22.33
C PRO A 164 48.17 11.30 21.78
N ALA A 165 48.29 10.04 21.33
CA ALA A 165 49.45 9.59 20.59
C ALA A 165 49.73 10.63 19.52
N GLN A 166 50.85 11.34 19.68
CA GLN A 166 51.33 12.27 18.66
C GLN A 166 51.44 11.47 17.37
N ALA A 167 50.72 11.95 16.35
CA ALA A 167 50.87 11.49 14.98
C ALA A 167 52.36 11.37 14.64
N PRO A 168 52.78 10.35 13.89
CA PRO A 168 54.14 10.31 13.38
C PRO A 168 54.45 11.65 12.71
N ALA A 169 55.50 12.32 13.20
CA ALA A 169 55.88 13.65 12.76
C ALA A 169 56.17 13.63 11.25
N GLY A 170 55.23 14.17 10.47
CA GLY A 170 55.34 14.28 9.00
C GLY A 170 54.08 13.97 8.20
N GLU A 171 53.01 13.44 8.79
CA GLU A 171 51.78 13.12 8.05
C GLU A 171 50.78 14.30 7.99
N ALA A 172 50.27 14.58 6.79
CA ALA A 172 49.25 15.61 6.57
C ALA A 172 47.95 15.24 7.32
N THR A 173 47.30 16.22 7.94
CA THR A 173 46.06 16.05 8.69
C THR A 173 44.89 16.62 7.89
N LEU A 174 43.80 15.83 7.76
CA LEU A 174 42.55 16.27 7.15
C LEU A 174 41.55 16.59 8.26
N THR A 175 41.11 17.85 8.33
CA THR A 175 40.12 18.34 9.30
C THR A 175 38.89 18.89 8.61
N LEU A 176 37.78 19.00 9.34
CA LEU A 176 36.54 19.60 8.86
C LEU A 176 36.34 20.96 9.53
N GLU A 177 36.31 22.04 8.73
CA GLU A 177 36.09 23.42 9.16
C GLU A 177 34.81 23.95 8.51
N ASP A 178 33.74 24.14 9.28
CA ASP A 178 32.44 24.67 8.80
C ASP A 178 31.93 23.98 7.52
N GLY A 179 32.01 22.65 7.45
CA GLY A 179 31.58 21.84 6.29
C GLY A 179 32.57 21.82 5.12
N THR A 180 33.75 22.41 5.29
CA THR A 180 34.88 22.35 4.34
C THR A 180 35.93 21.38 4.83
N ALA A 181 36.35 20.42 4.00
CA ALA A 181 37.47 19.55 4.31
C ALA A 181 38.79 20.29 4.00
N VAL A 182 39.69 20.38 4.99
CA VAL A 182 40.95 21.14 4.91
C VAL A 182 42.11 20.18 5.17
N LEU A 183 42.96 19.98 4.17
CA LEU A 183 44.19 19.21 4.33
C LEU A 183 45.34 20.15 4.70
N THR A 184 45.95 19.90 5.85
CA THR A 184 47.04 20.70 6.40
C THR A 184 48.30 19.85 6.57
N GLU A 185 49.43 20.39 6.13
CA GLU A 185 50.75 19.78 6.30
C GLU A 185 51.17 19.74 7.77
N ALA A 186 52.19 18.95 8.10
CA ALA A 186 52.75 18.88 9.45
C ALA A 186 53.27 20.24 9.98
N ASP A 187 53.59 21.19 9.10
CA ASP A 187 54.03 22.54 9.45
C ASP A 187 52.87 23.55 9.65
N GLY A 188 51.63 23.11 9.49
CA GLY A 188 50.43 23.96 9.60
C GLY A 188 50.03 24.66 8.30
N THR A 189 50.74 24.44 7.19
CA THR A 189 50.38 25.01 5.88
C THR A 189 49.19 24.27 5.28
N VAL A 190 48.13 25.00 4.91
CA VAL A 190 46.99 24.41 4.20
C VAL A 190 47.42 24.07 2.78
N ARG A 191 47.35 22.78 2.43
CA ARG A 191 47.66 22.29 1.08
C ARG A 191 46.50 22.58 0.13
N TRP A 192 45.29 22.18 0.51
CA TRP A 192 44.07 22.44 -0.26
C TRP A 192 42.84 22.51 0.64
N ARG A 193 41.75 23.05 0.07
CA ARG A 193 40.41 23.07 0.69
C ARG A 193 39.41 22.47 -0.29
N PHE A 194 38.52 21.65 0.24
CA PHE A 194 37.44 21.03 -0.51
C PHE A 194 36.09 21.40 0.12
N SER A 195 35.26 22.09 -0.64
CA SER A 195 33.90 22.46 -0.25
C SER A 195 32.94 22.24 -1.41
N ARG A 196 31.65 22.13 -1.07
CA ARG A 196 30.56 21.90 -2.01
C ARG A 196 29.38 22.84 -1.69
N PRO A 197 28.48 23.06 -2.65
CA PRO A 197 27.25 23.80 -2.41
C PRO A 197 26.43 23.18 -1.27
N SER A 198 25.75 24.01 -0.48
CA SER A 198 24.95 23.52 0.66
C SER A 198 23.70 22.73 0.24
N ASP A 199 23.27 22.87 -1.02
CA ASP A 199 22.15 22.15 -1.62
C ASP A 199 22.53 20.79 -2.23
N SER A 200 23.81 20.42 -2.22
CA SER A 200 24.29 19.06 -2.55
C SER A 200 24.48 18.14 -1.33
N GLY A 201 23.97 18.55 -0.18
CA GLY A 201 24.10 17.83 1.09
C GLY A 201 25.25 18.34 1.97
N ASP A 202 25.34 17.81 3.19
CA ASP A 202 26.35 18.24 4.16
C ASP A 202 27.65 17.45 3.99
N THR A 203 28.80 18.10 4.16
CA THR A 203 30.07 17.39 4.44
C THR A 203 30.15 17.09 5.93
N ARG A 204 30.07 15.80 6.31
CA ARG A 204 29.97 15.41 7.73
C ARG A 204 31.22 14.78 8.31
N ALA A 205 32.06 14.18 7.47
CA ALA A 205 33.29 13.55 7.92
C ALA A 205 34.37 13.63 6.86
N ALA A 206 35.63 13.71 7.30
CA ALA A 206 36.79 13.68 6.44
C ALA A 206 37.94 12.98 7.19
N ILE A 207 38.59 11.99 6.57
CA ILE A 207 39.68 11.22 7.18
C ILE A 207 40.80 10.95 6.18
N VAL A 208 42.03 10.83 6.66
CA VAL A 208 43.15 10.27 5.88
C VAL A 208 43.28 8.80 6.25
N HIS A 209 43.26 7.91 5.27
CA HIS A 209 43.45 6.47 5.48
C HIS A 209 44.26 5.87 4.33
N LEU A 210 45.34 5.16 4.66
CA LEU A 210 46.27 4.53 3.70
C LEU A 210 46.75 5.46 2.58
N GLY A 211 47.11 6.70 2.94
CA GLY A 211 47.63 7.67 1.97
C GLY A 211 46.58 8.22 0.99
N ARG A 212 45.29 8.16 1.36
CA ARG A 212 44.17 8.72 0.60
C ARG A 212 43.33 9.59 1.50
N ALA A 213 42.82 10.71 0.96
CA ALA A 213 41.82 11.52 1.65
C ALA A 213 40.42 10.99 1.32
N TRP A 214 39.60 10.74 2.34
CA TRP A 214 38.23 10.30 2.19
C TRP A 214 37.31 11.37 2.76
N VAL A 215 36.32 11.79 1.99
CA VAL A 215 35.35 12.82 2.39
C VAL A 215 33.93 12.26 2.23
N ALA A 216 33.16 12.30 3.32
CA ALA A 216 31.73 12.02 3.32
C ALA A 216 30.96 13.31 3.04
N HIS A 217 30.36 13.40 1.86
CA HIS A 217 29.55 14.54 1.43
C HIS A 217 28.18 14.05 0.94
N GLY A 218 27.11 14.50 1.61
CA GLY A 218 25.76 14.05 1.32
C GLY A 218 25.66 12.52 1.37
N HIS A 219 25.28 11.89 0.25
CA HIS A 219 25.12 10.44 0.12
C HIS A 219 26.31 9.78 -0.57
N THR A 220 27.46 10.45 -0.56
CA THR A 220 28.60 10.09 -1.39
C THR A 220 29.89 10.08 -0.58
N VAL A 221 30.65 9.00 -0.73
CA VAL A 221 32.04 8.91 -0.27
C VAL A 221 32.95 9.27 -1.43
N LEU A 222 33.73 10.32 -1.26
CA LEU A 222 34.71 10.81 -2.22
C LEU A 222 36.11 10.40 -1.79
N GLU A 223 36.88 9.86 -2.73
CA GLU A 223 38.31 9.65 -2.59
C GLU A 223 39.04 10.81 -3.28
N LEU A 224 39.81 11.57 -2.51
CA LEU A 224 40.57 12.72 -2.98
C LEU A 224 42.05 12.41 -3.01
N ASP A 225 42.72 12.96 -4.02
CA ASP A 225 44.17 13.02 -4.11
C ASP A 225 44.75 13.85 -2.94
N LEU A 226 45.79 13.34 -2.28
CA LEU A 226 46.42 14.07 -1.18
C LEU A 226 47.20 15.30 -1.66
N GLU A 227 47.69 15.34 -2.90
CA GLU A 227 48.50 16.42 -3.45
C GLU A 227 47.67 17.63 -3.85
N ASP A 228 46.63 17.43 -4.66
CA ASP A 228 45.85 18.54 -5.25
C ASP A 228 44.39 18.61 -4.78
N GLY A 229 43.90 17.60 -4.03
CA GLY A 229 42.53 17.53 -3.55
C GLY A 229 41.52 17.18 -4.64
N TYR A 230 41.96 16.69 -5.80
CA TYR A 230 41.07 16.31 -6.89
C TYR A 230 40.38 14.99 -6.60
N VAL A 231 39.12 14.88 -7.01
CA VAL A 231 38.31 13.67 -6.81
C VAL A 231 38.79 12.60 -7.77
N ARG A 232 39.25 11.48 -7.21
CA ARG A 232 39.69 10.29 -7.96
C ARG A 232 38.58 9.28 -8.12
N SER A 233 37.77 9.08 -7.08
CA SER A 233 36.62 8.17 -7.13
C SER A 233 35.45 8.72 -6.32
N ARG A 234 34.25 8.32 -6.74
CA ARG A 234 32.98 8.73 -6.16
C ARG A 234 32.11 7.50 -5.97
N THR A 235 31.73 7.23 -4.72
CA THR A 235 30.87 6.09 -4.39
C THR A 235 29.59 6.58 -3.72
N ALA A 236 28.45 6.38 -4.37
CA ALA A 236 27.16 6.62 -3.75
C ALA A 236 26.85 5.57 -2.66
N VAL A 237 26.17 5.96 -1.60
CA VAL A 237 25.62 5.11 -0.54
C VAL A 237 24.11 5.36 -0.38
N SER A 238 23.42 4.55 0.43
CA SER A 238 21.94 4.49 0.46
C SER A 238 21.24 5.79 0.90
N GLY A 239 21.94 6.65 1.63
CA GLY A 239 21.40 7.89 2.17
C GLY A 239 22.49 8.83 2.71
N PRO A 240 22.14 9.92 3.40
CA PRO A 240 23.10 10.87 3.94
C PRO A 240 24.05 10.19 4.94
N ILE A 241 25.35 10.43 4.81
CA ILE A 241 26.38 9.80 5.64
C ILE A 241 26.46 10.51 6.98
N GLU A 242 26.31 9.75 8.07
CA GLU A 242 26.43 10.22 9.44
C GLU A 242 27.86 10.07 9.96
N THR A 243 28.50 8.94 9.69
CA THR A 243 29.87 8.65 10.15
C THR A 243 30.72 8.01 9.07
N LEU A 244 32.03 8.24 9.16
CA LEU A 244 33.05 7.66 8.28
C LEU A 244 34.22 7.16 9.11
N GLU A 245 34.59 5.90 8.93
CA GLU A 245 35.65 5.26 9.72
C GLU A 245 36.61 4.47 8.82
N PRO A 246 37.90 4.35 9.18
CA PRO A 246 38.84 3.46 8.48
C PRO A 246 38.37 1.99 8.51
N LEU A 247 38.40 1.28 7.36
CA LEU A 247 38.10 -0.15 7.31
C LEU A 247 38.91 -0.87 6.22
N GLY A 248 39.88 -1.68 6.62
CA GLY A 248 40.72 -2.44 5.69
C GLY A 248 41.45 -1.49 4.72
N THR A 249 41.27 -1.71 3.43
CA THR A 249 41.81 -0.91 2.31
C THR A 249 40.93 0.30 1.93
N GLY A 250 39.74 0.42 2.53
CA GLY A 250 38.78 1.48 2.26
C GLY A 250 38.21 2.06 3.55
N VAL A 251 36.92 2.42 3.53
CA VAL A 251 36.24 3.07 4.66
C VAL A 251 34.89 2.43 4.95
N ARG A 252 34.45 2.49 6.19
CA ARG A 252 33.08 2.22 6.61
C ARG A 252 32.31 3.54 6.65
N ALA A 253 31.24 3.63 5.87
CA ALA A 253 30.30 4.74 5.90
C ALA A 253 28.98 4.28 6.50
N VAL A 254 28.44 5.02 7.48
CA VAL A 254 27.11 4.76 8.03
C VAL A 254 26.16 5.79 7.45
N ALA A 255 25.17 5.33 6.67
CA ALA A 255 24.18 6.17 6.01
C ALA A 255 22.83 6.09 6.73
N ALA A 256 22.13 7.21 6.87
CA ALA A 256 20.78 7.26 7.38
C ALA A 256 19.76 7.22 6.23
N ILE A 257 18.69 6.43 6.37
CA ILE A 257 17.54 6.46 5.46
C ILE A 257 16.25 6.59 6.26
N GLU A 258 15.24 7.26 5.70
CA GLU A 258 13.92 7.39 6.31
C GLU A 258 12.98 6.29 5.79
N VAL A 259 12.38 5.53 6.70
CA VAL A 259 11.55 4.37 6.41
C VAL A 259 10.27 4.47 7.21
N ALA A 260 9.13 4.68 6.55
CA ALA A 260 7.83 4.79 7.22
C ALA A 260 7.80 5.83 8.38
N GLY A 261 8.69 6.82 8.34
CA GLY A 261 8.82 7.85 9.38
C GLY A 261 9.87 7.55 10.47
N ASP A 262 10.55 6.40 10.38
CA ASP A 262 11.66 6.03 11.25
C ASP A 262 13.00 6.11 10.50
N THR A 263 14.03 6.65 11.17
CA THR A 263 15.39 6.66 10.63
C THR A 263 16.07 5.30 10.83
N VAL A 264 16.51 4.66 9.74
CA VAL A 264 17.28 3.41 9.73
C VAL A 264 18.72 3.70 9.32
N LEU A 265 19.69 3.15 10.06
CA LEU A 265 21.11 3.26 9.74
C LEU A 265 21.58 2.04 8.94
N ILE A 266 22.27 2.27 7.83
CA ILE A 266 22.84 1.25 6.96
C ILE A 266 24.35 1.43 6.90
N GLU A 267 25.10 0.38 7.23
CA GLU A 267 26.55 0.36 7.09
C GLU A 267 26.96 -0.05 5.66
N HIS A 268 27.85 0.73 5.06
CA HIS A 268 28.48 0.41 3.78
C HIS A 268 29.99 0.33 3.94
N ARG A 269 30.59 -0.76 3.45
CA ARG A 269 32.02 -0.82 3.16
C ARG A 269 32.25 -0.20 1.79
N VAL A 270 33.03 0.88 1.74
CA VAL A 270 33.41 1.55 0.50
C VAL A 270 34.87 1.24 0.18
N GLU A 271 35.10 0.58 -0.94
CA GLU A 271 36.42 0.17 -1.39
C GLU A 271 36.47 0.14 -2.93
N ASN A 272 37.57 0.63 -3.52
CA ASN A 272 37.79 0.62 -4.96
C ASN A 272 36.64 1.24 -5.79
N GLY A 273 36.01 2.30 -5.28
CA GLY A 273 34.89 2.96 -5.96
C GLY A 273 33.54 2.23 -5.84
N HIS A 274 33.45 1.19 -5.00
CA HIS A 274 32.24 0.38 -4.83
C HIS A 274 31.81 0.33 -3.37
N ALA A 275 30.49 0.38 -3.15
CA ALA A 275 29.88 0.19 -1.83
C ALA A 275 29.30 -1.22 -1.71
N SER A 276 29.55 -1.86 -0.56
CA SER A 276 29.02 -3.18 -0.20
C SER A 276 28.35 -3.12 1.19
N PRO A 277 27.09 -3.58 1.34
CA PRO A 277 26.21 -4.05 0.28
C PRO A 277 25.89 -2.94 -0.72
N LEU A 278 25.36 -3.32 -1.89
CA LEU A 278 25.00 -2.37 -2.93
C LEU A 278 23.97 -1.35 -2.38
N PRO A 279 24.18 -0.04 -2.61
CA PRO A 279 23.29 1.00 -2.13
C PRO A 279 21.86 0.89 -2.66
N VAL A 280 20.90 1.12 -1.76
CA VAL A 280 19.47 1.24 -2.07
C VAL A 280 19.03 2.67 -1.77
N PHE A 281 18.32 3.31 -2.69
CA PHE A 281 17.99 4.72 -2.69
C PHE A 281 16.49 4.87 -2.46
N ASP A 282 16.14 5.73 -1.50
CA ASP A 282 14.76 6.16 -1.34
C ASP A 282 14.41 7.19 -2.43
N PRO A 283 13.40 6.94 -3.28
CA PRO A 283 12.99 7.90 -4.30
C PRO A 283 12.43 9.21 -3.74
N ARG A 284 12.04 9.25 -2.46
CA ARG A 284 11.59 10.47 -1.78
C ARG A 284 12.71 11.31 -1.23
N SER A 285 13.93 10.78 -1.22
CA SER A 285 15.06 11.50 -0.70
C SER A 285 15.50 12.63 -1.65
N PRO A 286 15.86 13.81 -1.11
CA PRO A 286 16.45 14.89 -1.90
C PRO A 286 17.79 14.50 -2.55
N LEU A 287 18.38 13.36 -2.16
CA LEU A 287 19.68 12.89 -2.65
C LEU A 287 19.76 12.74 -4.17
N LEU A 288 18.64 12.46 -4.86
CA LEU A 288 18.59 12.28 -6.31
C LEU A 288 18.93 13.57 -7.11
N GLY A 289 19.00 14.72 -6.44
CA GLY A 289 19.36 16.01 -7.05
C GLY A 289 20.76 16.53 -6.69
N TRP A 290 21.46 15.91 -5.75
CA TRP A 290 22.66 16.50 -5.15
C TRP A 290 23.82 16.65 -6.13
N TRP A 291 24.10 15.66 -6.96
CA TRP A 291 25.20 15.75 -7.93
C TRP A 291 24.93 16.80 -9.02
N ARG A 292 23.65 17.07 -9.31
CA ARG A 292 23.25 18.16 -10.20
C ARG A 292 23.57 19.51 -9.58
N ALA A 293 23.21 19.71 -8.31
CA ALA A 293 23.52 20.95 -7.58
C ALA A 293 25.04 21.21 -7.54
N GLU A 294 25.86 20.19 -7.34
CA GLU A 294 27.33 20.33 -7.39
C GLU A 294 27.86 20.83 -8.74
N ALA A 295 27.14 20.54 -9.83
CA ALA A 295 27.54 20.95 -11.16
C ALA A 295 27.08 22.36 -11.52
N GLU A 296 26.26 23.04 -10.71
CA GLU A 296 25.80 24.41 -10.97
C GLU A 296 26.93 25.43 -10.73
N VAL A 297 27.92 25.43 -11.63
CA VAL A 297 29.15 26.24 -11.56
C VAL A 297 29.31 27.11 -12.80
N SER A 298 30.11 28.17 -12.68
CA SER A 298 30.37 29.09 -13.79
C SER A 298 31.33 28.55 -14.85
N ASP A 299 32.24 27.64 -14.48
CA ASP A 299 33.19 26.99 -15.39
C ASP A 299 33.14 25.46 -15.21
N PRO A 300 32.23 24.77 -15.93
CA PRO A 300 32.07 23.33 -15.83
C PRO A 300 33.33 22.55 -16.26
N SER A 301 34.09 23.06 -17.22
CA SER A 301 35.32 22.42 -17.69
C SER A 301 36.43 22.45 -16.64
N ALA A 302 36.60 23.56 -15.91
CA ALA A 302 37.54 23.61 -14.79
C ALA A 302 37.09 22.74 -13.63
N ALA A 303 35.79 22.71 -13.33
CA ALA A 303 35.24 21.84 -12.30
C ALA A 303 35.42 20.35 -12.65
N ALA A 304 35.16 19.95 -13.91
CA ALA A 304 35.33 18.57 -14.36
C ALA A 304 36.79 18.09 -14.32
N ARG A 305 37.77 18.99 -14.44
CA ARG A 305 39.19 18.63 -14.21
C ARG A 305 39.49 18.30 -12.75
N ARG A 306 38.79 18.95 -11.81
CA ARG A 306 38.93 18.71 -10.36
C ARG A 306 38.09 17.53 -9.89
N ASP A 307 36.96 17.30 -10.55
CA ASP A 307 36.06 16.20 -10.30
C ASP A 307 35.58 15.58 -11.62
N PRO A 308 36.39 14.72 -12.24
CA PRO A 308 36.02 14.05 -13.48
C PRO A 308 34.92 13.00 -13.27
N THR A 309 34.53 12.71 -12.01
CA THR A 309 33.57 11.67 -11.65
C THR A 309 32.13 12.15 -11.59
N ASN A 310 31.87 13.47 -11.68
CA ASN A 310 30.51 13.99 -11.69
C ASN A 310 29.96 14.06 -13.14
N PRO A 311 28.96 13.24 -13.51
CA PRO A 311 28.42 13.21 -14.88
C PRO A 311 27.73 14.52 -15.28
N HIS A 312 27.19 15.30 -14.33
CA HIS A 312 26.48 16.55 -14.62
C HIS A 312 27.42 17.64 -15.12
N LEU A 313 28.68 17.66 -14.66
CA LEU A 313 29.68 18.60 -15.16
C LEU A 313 29.94 18.37 -16.65
N HIS A 314 30.09 17.11 -17.06
CA HIS A 314 30.30 16.73 -18.45
C HIS A 314 29.07 17.01 -19.32
N VAL A 315 27.86 16.78 -18.80
CA VAL A 315 26.61 17.17 -19.49
C VAL A 315 26.53 18.69 -19.71
N GLN A 316 27.01 19.51 -18.77
CA GLN A 316 27.06 20.96 -18.96
C GLN A 316 28.11 21.38 -19.99
N ILE A 317 29.27 20.72 -20.03
CA ILE A 317 30.28 20.93 -21.08
C ILE A 317 29.67 20.62 -22.45
N ALA A 318 28.97 19.49 -22.59
CA ALA A 318 28.27 19.15 -23.82
C ALA A 318 27.19 20.21 -24.16
N SER A 319 26.39 20.64 -23.19
CA SER A 319 25.33 21.61 -23.43
C SER A 319 25.87 23.00 -23.85
N ALA A 320 27.09 23.35 -23.45
CA ALA A 320 27.73 24.62 -23.77
C ALA A 320 28.57 24.59 -25.06
N SER A 321 28.98 23.42 -25.55
CA SER A 321 29.80 23.32 -26.75
C SER A 321 28.95 23.41 -28.03
N GLU A 322 29.43 24.20 -29.00
CA GLU A 322 28.84 24.28 -30.34
C GLU A 322 29.36 23.14 -31.25
N ASP A 323 30.55 22.60 -30.97
CA ASP A 323 31.15 21.50 -31.73
C ASP A 323 30.48 20.17 -31.39
N GLU A 324 29.99 19.48 -32.41
CA GLU A 324 29.33 18.18 -32.28
C GLU A 324 30.28 17.10 -31.75
N ALA A 325 31.56 17.14 -32.14
CA ALA A 325 32.55 16.16 -31.69
C ALA A 325 32.91 16.37 -30.21
N GLU A 326 33.06 17.62 -29.77
CA GLU A 326 33.26 17.94 -28.36
C GLU A 326 32.03 17.59 -27.52
N ARG A 327 30.82 17.82 -28.06
CA ARG A 327 29.56 17.39 -27.43
C ARG A 327 29.49 15.89 -27.21
N ALA A 328 29.78 15.11 -28.24
CA ALA A 328 29.80 13.66 -28.16
C ALA A 328 30.83 13.19 -27.12
N ALA A 329 32.07 13.69 -27.19
CA ALA A 329 33.13 13.34 -26.26
C ALA A 329 32.79 13.68 -24.79
N ALA A 330 32.15 14.82 -24.56
CA ALA A 330 31.68 15.20 -23.22
C ALA A 330 30.54 14.28 -22.74
N LEU A 331 29.61 13.88 -23.60
CA LEU A 331 28.57 12.92 -23.23
C LEU A 331 29.12 11.51 -22.97
N GLU A 332 30.09 11.05 -23.73
CA GLU A 332 30.83 9.81 -23.47
C GLU A 332 31.58 9.88 -22.12
N ALA A 333 32.20 11.03 -21.82
CA ALA A 333 32.80 11.26 -20.50
C ALA A 333 31.76 11.24 -19.38
N ALA A 334 30.55 11.74 -19.61
CA ALA A 334 29.44 11.65 -18.65
C ALA A 334 29.00 10.19 -18.41
N LEU A 335 28.93 9.38 -19.47
CA LEU A 335 28.62 7.95 -19.39
C LEU A 335 29.67 7.17 -18.58
N VAL A 336 30.95 7.48 -18.79
CA VAL A 336 32.09 6.86 -18.09
C VAL A 336 32.18 7.31 -16.64
N ALA A 337 32.04 8.62 -16.38
CA ALA A 337 31.98 9.17 -15.02
C ALA A 337 30.90 8.46 -14.22
N GLY A 338 29.74 8.27 -14.86
CA GLY A 338 28.72 7.33 -14.43
C GLY A 338 28.21 7.58 -13.02
N GLY A 339 27.38 6.66 -12.55
CA GLY A 339 26.76 6.76 -11.25
C GLY A 339 25.68 5.70 -11.09
N PRO A 340 24.89 5.81 -10.01
CA PRO A 340 23.65 5.06 -9.89
C PRO A 340 22.75 5.25 -11.11
N PHE A 341 21.81 4.33 -11.31
CA PHE A 341 20.89 4.29 -12.43
C PHE A 341 20.18 5.63 -12.72
N PHE A 342 19.84 6.41 -11.69
CA PHE A 342 19.15 7.69 -11.86
C PHE A 342 20.05 8.76 -12.50
N GLU A 343 21.36 8.69 -12.30
CA GLU A 343 22.33 9.58 -12.94
C GLU A 343 22.55 9.19 -14.41
N ARG A 344 22.60 7.88 -14.68
CA ARG A 344 22.65 7.36 -16.06
C ARG A 344 21.39 7.70 -16.85
N ALA A 345 20.21 7.55 -16.24
CA ALA A 345 18.94 7.96 -16.84
C ALA A 345 18.89 9.47 -17.11
N PHE A 346 19.51 10.29 -16.26
CA PHE A 346 19.69 11.71 -16.53
C PHE A 346 20.60 11.97 -17.74
N VAL A 347 21.76 11.31 -17.82
CA VAL A 347 22.67 11.40 -18.98
C VAL A 347 21.93 11.02 -20.26
N ALA A 348 21.09 9.97 -20.24
CA ALA A 348 20.27 9.58 -21.38
C ALA A 348 19.36 10.71 -21.88
N ARG A 349 18.68 11.39 -20.95
CA ARG A 349 17.81 12.51 -21.27
C ARG A 349 18.58 13.68 -21.87
N ALA A 350 19.76 13.97 -21.33
CA ALA A 350 20.62 15.04 -21.84
C ALA A 350 21.15 14.71 -23.25
N ALA A 351 21.65 13.49 -23.45
CA ALA A 351 22.14 13.01 -24.73
C ALA A 351 21.07 13.10 -25.82
N LEU A 352 19.86 12.63 -25.53
CA LEU A 352 18.74 12.73 -26.48
C LEU A 352 18.36 14.17 -26.78
N ALA A 353 18.30 15.05 -25.77
CA ALA A 353 17.99 16.47 -25.96
C ALA A 353 19.05 17.19 -26.82
N LEU A 354 20.29 16.70 -26.82
CA LEU A 354 21.40 17.21 -27.63
C LEU A 354 21.54 16.53 -29.00
N GLY A 355 20.67 15.57 -29.33
CA GLY A 355 20.63 14.90 -30.63
C GLY A 355 21.48 13.63 -30.73
N PHE A 356 21.82 13.00 -29.61
CA PHE A 356 22.63 11.77 -29.55
C PHE A 356 21.81 10.57 -29.04
N PRO A 357 20.92 9.98 -29.86
CA PRO A 357 20.05 8.89 -29.44
C PRO A 357 20.81 7.61 -29.10
N ASP A 358 21.95 7.33 -29.74
CA ASP A 358 22.75 6.12 -29.48
C ASP A 358 23.38 6.16 -28.07
N ILE A 359 23.96 7.31 -27.70
CA ILE A 359 24.45 7.57 -26.34
C ILE A 359 23.30 7.50 -25.33
N ALA A 360 22.12 7.98 -25.70
CA ALA A 360 20.94 7.91 -24.83
C ALA A 360 20.47 6.47 -24.59
N ASP A 361 20.51 5.62 -25.61
CA ASP A 361 20.17 4.20 -25.51
C ASP A 361 21.18 3.45 -24.63
N GLU A 362 22.49 3.67 -24.85
CA GLU A 362 23.56 3.11 -24.03
C GLU A 362 23.44 3.53 -22.55
N ALA A 363 23.13 4.81 -22.31
CA ALA A 363 22.87 5.33 -20.97
C ALA A 363 21.68 4.63 -20.29
N LEU A 364 20.61 4.34 -21.02
CA LEU A 364 19.42 3.65 -20.49
C LEU A 364 19.67 2.17 -20.22
N GLU A 365 20.42 1.48 -21.08
CA GLU A 365 20.88 0.11 -20.80
C GLU A 365 21.74 0.07 -19.54
N GLY A 366 22.72 0.97 -19.43
CA GLY A 366 23.55 1.08 -18.23
C GLY A 366 22.74 1.43 -16.97
N ALA A 367 21.71 2.28 -17.10
CA ALA A 367 20.81 2.60 -16.01
C ALA A 367 20.00 1.38 -15.57
N LEU A 368 19.38 0.67 -16.51
CA LEU A 368 18.58 -0.52 -16.21
C LEU A 368 19.43 -1.63 -15.60
N ALA A 369 20.64 -1.87 -16.12
CA ALA A 369 21.56 -2.86 -15.57
C ALA A 369 22.01 -2.51 -14.15
N ASP A 370 22.33 -1.24 -13.85
CA ASP A 370 22.66 -0.81 -12.48
C ASP A 370 21.44 -0.95 -11.54
N PHE A 371 20.24 -0.59 -12.01
CA PHE A 371 18.98 -0.73 -11.27
C PHE A 371 18.74 -2.20 -10.88
N GLU A 372 18.83 -3.12 -11.84
CA GLU A 372 18.64 -4.56 -11.60
C GLU A 372 19.75 -5.15 -10.72
N SER A 373 21.01 -4.75 -10.91
CA SER A 373 22.15 -5.23 -10.11
C SER A 373 22.00 -4.93 -8.61
N ARG A 374 21.30 -3.84 -8.28
CA ARG A 374 21.00 -3.42 -6.91
C ARG A 374 19.77 -4.11 -6.32
N GLY A 375 19.18 -5.08 -7.03
CA GLY A 375 18.00 -5.82 -6.57
C GLY A 375 16.67 -5.12 -6.83
N TYR A 376 16.65 -4.07 -7.66
CA TYR A 376 15.38 -3.48 -8.08
C TYR A 376 14.77 -4.25 -9.26
N ASP A 377 13.45 -4.29 -9.31
CA ASP A 377 12.69 -4.80 -10.44
C ASP A 377 11.86 -3.67 -11.08
N PRO A 378 12.08 -3.36 -12.37
CA PRO A 378 11.27 -2.38 -13.10
C PRO A 378 9.78 -2.72 -13.11
N ALA A 379 9.43 -4.01 -13.01
CA ALA A 379 8.05 -4.47 -12.97
C ALA A 379 7.32 -4.05 -11.67
N LEU A 380 8.06 -3.74 -10.59
CA LEU A 380 7.52 -3.17 -9.35
C LEU A 380 7.33 -1.65 -9.42
N LEU A 381 7.99 -0.98 -10.36
CA LEU A 381 7.94 0.46 -10.51
C LEU A 381 6.61 0.89 -11.14
N THR A 382 5.62 1.12 -10.28
CA THR A 382 4.23 1.43 -10.68
C THR A 382 3.80 2.87 -10.38
N ASP A 383 4.62 3.59 -9.62
CA ASP A 383 4.43 5.00 -9.27
C ASP A 383 5.07 5.91 -10.35
N ALA A 384 4.27 6.80 -10.94
CA ALA A 384 4.71 7.70 -12.00
C ALA A 384 5.68 8.80 -11.52
N ASP A 385 5.54 9.25 -10.27
CA ASP A 385 6.41 10.27 -9.69
C ASP A 385 7.76 9.67 -9.29
N VAL A 386 7.78 8.42 -8.83
CA VAL A 386 9.05 7.68 -8.65
C VAL A 386 9.72 7.44 -10.00
N HIS A 387 8.96 7.03 -11.03
CA HIS A 387 9.47 6.83 -12.39
C HIS A 387 10.14 8.10 -12.96
N ASP A 388 9.51 9.27 -12.78
CA ASP A 388 10.09 10.56 -13.21
C ASP A 388 11.34 10.95 -12.42
N ARG A 389 11.34 10.72 -11.10
CA ARG A 389 12.50 11.02 -10.23
C ARG A 389 13.71 10.15 -10.56
N TYR A 390 13.48 8.90 -10.91
CA TYR A 390 14.52 8.00 -11.44
C TYR A 390 14.95 8.36 -12.87
N GLY A 391 14.27 9.29 -13.53
CA GLY A 391 14.61 9.74 -14.88
C GLY A 391 14.17 8.79 -15.99
N PHE A 392 13.28 7.83 -15.70
CA PHE A 392 12.84 6.84 -16.68
C PHE A 392 11.77 7.39 -17.64
N ALA A 393 11.40 6.55 -18.62
CA ALA A 393 10.80 6.93 -19.89
C ALA A 393 9.42 7.62 -19.87
N LEU A 394 8.62 7.56 -18.79
CA LEU A 394 7.21 7.98 -18.84
C LEU A 394 7.07 9.48 -19.09
N ARG A 395 7.68 10.30 -18.23
CA ARG A 395 7.57 11.76 -18.34
C ARG A 395 8.29 12.30 -19.58
N PRO A 396 9.49 11.82 -19.94
CA PRO A 396 10.12 12.17 -21.21
C PRO A 396 9.26 11.82 -22.43
N LEU A 397 8.63 10.64 -22.48
CA LEU A 397 7.70 10.26 -23.55
C LEU A 397 6.54 11.25 -23.64
N LEU A 398 5.88 11.57 -22.53
CA LEU A 398 4.76 12.52 -22.51
C LEU A 398 5.18 13.91 -23.01
N ARG A 399 6.39 14.39 -22.68
CA ARG A 399 6.92 15.65 -23.18
C ARG A 399 7.21 15.59 -24.68
N ALA A 400 7.79 14.48 -25.17
CA ALA A 400 8.05 14.27 -26.59
C ALA A 400 6.76 14.26 -27.42
N LEU A 401 5.73 13.56 -26.93
CA LEU A 401 4.40 13.54 -27.54
C LEU A 401 3.76 14.93 -27.58
N GLN A 402 3.85 15.70 -26.50
CA GLN A 402 3.35 17.08 -26.44
C GLN A 402 4.09 18.02 -27.40
N ALA A 403 5.41 17.82 -27.57
CA ALA A 403 6.23 18.60 -28.49
C ALA A 403 6.07 18.16 -29.96
N GLY A 404 5.46 16.99 -30.22
CA GLY A 404 5.45 16.37 -31.54
C GLY A 404 6.83 15.87 -31.98
N ASP A 405 7.75 15.67 -31.04
CA ASP A 405 9.10 15.16 -31.31
C ASP A 405 9.05 13.63 -31.46
N ARG A 406 9.00 13.19 -32.71
CA ARG A 406 8.93 11.77 -33.04
C ARG A 406 10.19 11.02 -32.64
N VAL A 407 11.38 11.58 -32.84
CA VAL A 407 12.64 10.86 -32.56
C VAL A 407 12.72 10.55 -31.07
N ALA A 408 12.42 11.54 -30.22
CA ALA A 408 12.37 11.32 -28.79
C ALA A 408 11.25 10.36 -28.38
N ALA A 409 10.05 10.50 -28.98
CA ALA A 409 8.93 9.61 -28.67
C ALA A 409 9.22 8.15 -29.03
N ASP A 410 9.88 7.89 -30.17
CA ASP A 410 10.24 6.56 -30.64
C ASP A 410 11.20 5.88 -29.63
N LEU A 411 12.24 6.59 -29.17
CA LEU A 411 13.18 6.08 -28.15
C LEU A 411 12.45 5.77 -26.83
N TRP A 412 11.75 6.76 -26.26
CA TRP A 412 11.12 6.58 -24.93
C TRP A 412 10.00 5.54 -24.95
N ALA A 413 9.25 5.41 -26.04
CA ALA A 413 8.21 4.40 -26.16
C ALA A 413 8.77 2.97 -26.23
N ALA A 414 10.00 2.78 -26.74
CA ALA A 414 10.68 1.49 -26.71
C ALA A 414 11.10 1.09 -25.29
N TRP A 415 11.51 2.06 -24.48
CA TRP A 415 11.99 1.86 -23.10
C TRP A 415 10.88 1.77 -22.05
N LEU A 416 9.70 2.34 -22.32
CA LEU A 416 8.61 2.39 -21.34
C LEU A 416 8.16 1.00 -20.84
N PRO A 417 7.98 -0.04 -21.67
CA PRO A 417 7.64 -1.39 -21.18
C PRO A 417 8.74 -2.06 -20.36
N ARG A 418 10.02 -1.66 -20.54
CA ARG A 418 11.17 -2.20 -19.79
C ARG A 418 11.35 -1.53 -18.44
N THR A 419 10.81 -0.33 -18.27
CA THR A 419 11.02 0.52 -17.09
C THR A 419 9.75 0.76 -16.27
N ALA A 420 8.59 0.28 -16.72
CA ALA A 420 7.32 0.50 -16.03
C ALA A 420 6.60 -0.82 -15.73
N GLY A 421 6.14 -0.94 -14.48
CA GLY A 421 5.35 -2.07 -14.02
C GLY A 421 3.97 -2.16 -14.63
N THR A 422 3.42 -3.37 -14.59
CA THR A 422 2.04 -3.62 -15.02
C THR A 422 1.07 -2.81 -14.16
N GLY A 423 0.07 -2.19 -14.79
CA GLY A 423 -0.92 -1.39 -14.09
C GLY A 423 -0.53 0.07 -13.82
N MET A 424 0.64 0.55 -14.26
CA MET A 424 0.96 1.99 -14.28
C MET A 424 0.02 2.72 -15.27
N PRO A 425 -0.99 3.49 -14.81
CA PRO A 425 -2.03 4.00 -15.71
C PRO A 425 -1.50 5.01 -16.73
N GLY A 426 -0.47 5.77 -16.34
CA GLY A 426 0.20 6.74 -17.19
C GLY A 426 0.88 6.08 -18.40
N ALA A 427 1.56 4.94 -18.20
CA ALA A 427 2.30 4.26 -19.24
C ALA A 427 1.40 3.74 -20.38
N ALA A 428 0.32 3.03 -20.03
CA ALA A 428 -0.65 2.56 -21.01
C ALA A 428 -1.35 3.70 -21.78
N SER A 429 -1.55 4.85 -21.13
CA SER A 429 -2.09 6.04 -21.81
C SER A 429 -1.09 6.64 -22.78
N ALA A 430 0.16 6.82 -22.37
CA ALA A 430 1.23 7.39 -23.19
C ALA A 430 1.48 6.53 -24.45
N LEU A 431 1.49 5.21 -24.33
CA LEU A 431 1.63 4.31 -25.50
C LEU A 431 0.44 4.37 -26.46
N ARG A 432 -0.79 4.62 -25.97
CA ARG A 432 -1.95 4.84 -26.87
C ARG A 432 -1.83 6.15 -27.64
N GLU A 433 -1.38 7.21 -26.97
CA GLU A 433 -1.15 8.51 -27.61
C GLU A 433 -0.01 8.41 -28.64
N TYR A 434 1.07 7.72 -28.30
CA TYR A 434 2.16 7.39 -29.23
C TYR A 434 1.66 6.56 -30.43
N ALA A 435 0.81 5.56 -30.20
CA ALA A 435 0.21 4.79 -31.28
C ALA A 435 -0.68 5.64 -32.20
N ASP A 436 -1.28 6.71 -31.69
CA ASP A 436 -2.06 7.65 -32.49
C ASP A 436 -1.16 8.62 -33.25
N LEU A 437 -0.02 9.03 -32.69
CA LEU A 437 1.03 9.78 -33.39
C LEU A 437 1.60 8.97 -34.58
N LEU A 438 1.99 7.70 -34.34
CA LEU A 438 2.50 6.81 -35.39
C LEU A 438 1.49 6.64 -36.53
N ARG A 439 0.22 6.42 -36.20
CA ARG A 439 -0.85 6.32 -37.21
C ARG A 439 -0.99 7.61 -38.02
N GLN A 440 -0.93 8.78 -37.39
CA GLN A 440 -1.01 10.07 -38.09
C GLN A 440 0.18 10.28 -39.04
N SER A 441 1.34 9.72 -38.71
CA SER A 441 2.53 9.75 -39.55
C SER A 441 2.55 8.70 -40.68
N GLY A 442 1.52 7.84 -40.78
CA GLY A 442 1.43 6.77 -41.78
C GLY A 442 2.04 5.44 -41.35
N ASP A 443 2.56 5.33 -40.12
CA ASP A 443 3.13 4.10 -39.56
C ASP A 443 2.03 3.28 -38.85
N ALA A 444 1.28 2.52 -39.65
CA ALA A 444 0.18 1.69 -39.15
C ALA A 444 0.65 0.48 -38.34
N GLU A 445 1.82 -0.08 -38.68
CA GLU A 445 2.38 -1.27 -38.04
C GLU A 445 2.93 -0.92 -36.65
N GLY A 446 3.77 0.12 -36.55
CA GLY A 446 4.25 0.61 -35.26
C GLY A 446 3.10 1.02 -34.35
N ALA A 447 2.05 1.65 -34.91
CA ALA A 447 0.84 1.98 -34.17
C ALA A 447 0.09 0.74 -33.64
N ALA A 448 0.16 -0.40 -34.33
CA ALA A 448 -0.45 -1.65 -33.86
C ALA A 448 0.36 -2.23 -32.68
N VAL A 449 1.68 -2.31 -32.83
CA VAL A 449 2.61 -2.76 -31.77
C VAL A 449 2.48 -1.90 -30.51
N ALA A 450 2.42 -0.59 -30.65
CA ALA A 450 2.25 0.32 -29.52
C ALA A 450 0.89 0.11 -28.80
N ARG A 451 -0.19 -0.20 -29.53
CA ARG A 451 -1.49 -0.54 -28.91
C ARG A 451 -1.47 -1.88 -28.20
N GLU A 452 -0.78 -2.87 -28.75
CA GLU A 452 -0.59 -4.17 -28.11
C GLU A 452 0.17 -4.01 -26.79
N ARG A 453 1.29 -3.29 -26.80
CA ARG A 453 2.06 -2.96 -25.58
C ARG A 453 1.21 -2.18 -24.57
N ALA A 454 0.42 -1.20 -25.03
CA ALA A 454 -0.50 -0.46 -24.18
C ALA A 454 -1.60 -1.35 -23.58
N ALA A 455 -2.07 -2.36 -24.31
CA ALA A 455 -3.04 -3.33 -23.83
C ALA A 455 -2.41 -4.28 -22.80
N ALA A 456 -1.17 -4.72 -23.02
CA ALA A 456 -0.41 -5.53 -22.05
C ALA A 456 -0.22 -4.80 -20.72
N LEU A 457 0.16 -3.51 -20.76
CA LEU A 457 0.28 -2.68 -19.54
C LEU A 457 -1.07 -2.32 -18.91
N GLY A 458 -2.17 -2.38 -19.67
CA GLY A 458 -3.49 -1.88 -19.30
C GLY A 458 -4.58 -2.94 -19.16
N ALA A 459 -4.27 -4.23 -19.26
CA ALA A 459 -5.25 -5.30 -19.23
C ALA A 459 -5.94 -5.37 -17.87
N THR A 460 -7.11 -4.74 -17.75
CA THR A 460 -7.92 -4.78 -16.52
C THR A 460 -8.92 -5.92 -16.58
N SER A 461 -8.73 -6.95 -15.74
CA SER A 461 -9.77 -7.94 -15.47
C SER A 461 -10.92 -7.31 -14.65
N ALA A 462 -12.13 -7.89 -14.73
CA ALA A 462 -13.26 -7.43 -13.91
C ALA A 462 -12.94 -7.42 -12.40
N ARG A 463 -12.14 -8.39 -11.94
CA ARG A 463 -11.65 -8.46 -10.56
C ARG A 463 -10.74 -7.27 -10.23
N GLN A 464 -9.81 -6.90 -11.12
CA GLN A 464 -8.97 -5.72 -10.95
C GLN A 464 -9.77 -4.42 -10.95
N VAL A 465 -10.84 -4.31 -11.74
CA VAL A 465 -11.75 -3.15 -11.68
C VAL A 465 -12.38 -3.01 -10.29
N LEU A 466 -12.81 -4.12 -9.69
CA LEU A 466 -13.37 -4.11 -8.33
C LEU A 466 -12.31 -3.84 -7.26
N SER A 467 -11.14 -4.45 -7.36
CA SER A 467 -10.02 -4.15 -6.45
C SER A 467 -9.61 -2.69 -6.55
N LYS A 468 -9.56 -2.12 -7.76
CA LYS A 468 -9.30 -0.69 -7.97
C LYS A 468 -10.40 0.17 -7.39
N ALA A 469 -11.66 -0.21 -7.53
CA ALA A 469 -12.76 0.49 -6.87
C ALA A 469 -12.63 0.44 -5.34
N ALA A 470 -12.26 -0.70 -4.77
CA ALA A 470 -12.03 -0.86 -3.34
C ALA A 470 -10.85 -0.01 -2.84
N VAL A 471 -9.72 -0.02 -3.57
CA VAL A 471 -8.56 0.84 -3.30
C VAL A 471 -8.92 2.31 -3.41
N ASN A 472 -9.66 2.73 -4.44
CA ASN A 472 -10.10 4.12 -4.57
C ASN A 472 -11.05 4.54 -3.44
N LEU A 473 -11.95 3.65 -3.01
CA LEU A 473 -12.88 3.92 -1.92
C LEU A 473 -12.16 3.98 -0.57
N GLY A 474 -11.22 3.06 -0.33
CA GLY A 474 -10.39 3.01 0.87
C GLY A 474 -9.35 4.12 0.94
N GLY A 475 -8.74 4.49 -0.19
CA GLY A 475 -7.80 5.61 -0.31
C GLY A 475 -8.47 6.98 -0.09
N GLY A 476 -9.80 7.05 -0.20
CA GLY A 476 -10.59 8.17 0.33
C GLY A 476 -10.61 8.24 1.87
N GLY A 477 -9.99 7.28 2.55
CA GLY A 477 -9.79 7.22 4.00
C GLY A 477 -11.08 7.27 4.82
N TRP A 478 -10.92 7.66 6.08
CA TRP A 478 -12.03 7.96 7.00
C TRP A 478 -12.92 9.11 6.51
N TYR A 479 -12.43 9.91 5.56
CA TYR A 479 -13.20 10.98 4.94
C TYR A 479 -14.40 10.44 4.15
N ALA A 480 -14.20 9.41 3.31
CA ALA A 480 -15.29 8.79 2.54
C ALA A 480 -16.38 8.20 3.45
N ALA A 481 -15.97 7.50 4.52
CA ALA A 481 -16.89 6.97 5.52
C ALA A 481 -17.68 8.08 6.23
N SER A 482 -17.00 9.14 6.66
CA SER A 482 -17.60 10.29 7.32
C SER A 482 -18.62 10.99 6.42
N ALA A 483 -18.32 11.14 5.13
CA ALA A 483 -19.23 11.72 4.16
C ALA A 483 -20.52 10.91 4.02
N LEU A 484 -20.42 9.58 3.99
CA LEU A 484 -21.58 8.70 3.94
C LEU A 484 -22.40 8.73 5.24
N VAL A 485 -21.76 8.88 6.40
CA VAL A 485 -22.46 9.10 7.68
C VAL A 485 -23.22 10.43 7.67
N VAL A 486 -22.60 11.51 7.20
CA VAL A 486 -23.27 12.82 7.07
C VAL A 486 -24.46 12.74 6.10
N ALA A 487 -24.29 12.06 4.96
CA ALA A 487 -25.40 11.79 4.04
C ALA A 487 -26.57 11.08 4.74
N ALA A 488 -26.28 10.02 5.51
CA ALA A 488 -27.28 9.28 6.25
C ALA A 488 -27.97 10.15 7.32
N VAL A 489 -27.21 10.96 8.06
CA VAL A 489 -27.76 11.89 9.08
C VAL A 489 -28.66 12.93 8.42
N MET A 490 -28.21 13.58 7.35
CA MET A 490 -28.99 14.62 6.66
C MET A 490 -30.26 14.05 6.01
N LEU A 491 -30.18 12.83 5.46
CA LEU A 491 -31.36 12.11 5.00
C LEU A 491 -32.32 11.82 6.16
N HIS A 492 -31.81 11.32 7.29
CA HIS A 492 -32.63 11.02 8.46
C HIS A 492 -33.33 12.27 9.01
N LEU A 493 -32.63 13.41 9.09
CA LEU A 493 -33.21 14.70 9.49
C LEU A 493 -34.30 15.17 8.51
N THR A 494 -34.08 15.01 7.21
CA THR A 494 -35.06 15.35 6.18
C THR A 494 -36.32 14.49 6.31
N LEU A 495 -36.18 13.19 6.56
CA LEU A 495 -37.30 12.28 6.80
C LEU A 495 -38.02 12.56 8.12
N LEU A 496 -37.30 12.92 9.18
CA LEU A 496 -37.89 13.38 10.44
C LEU A 496 -38.78 14.61 10.20
N ALA A 497 -38.30 15.58 9.42
CA ALA A 497 -39.09 16.75 9.03
C ALA A 497 -40.29 16.37 8.15
N LYS A 498 -40.14 15.38 7.24
CA LYS A 498 -41.22 14.87 6.37
C LYS A 498 -42.37 14.30 7.19
N TYR A 499 -42.09 13.49 8.20
CA TYR A 499 -43.10 12.75 8.96
C TYR A 499 -43.56 13.41 10.28
N TRP A 500 -43.03 14.60 10.60
CA TRP A 500 -43.30 15.32 11.84
C TRP A 500 -44.79 15.55 12.15
N ARG A 501 -45.59 15.91 11.13
CA ARG A 501 -47.03 16.20 11.32
C ARG A 501 -47.83 14.94 11.66
N VAL A 502 -47.54 13.81 11.00
CA VAL A 502 -48.19 12.51 11.28
C VAL A 502 -47.87 12.05 12.69
N GLN A 503 -46.61 12.16 13.10
CA GLN A 503 -46.23 11.83 14.48
C GLN A 503 -46.98 12.69 15.48
N SER A 504 -47.08 14.00 15.23
CA SER A 504 -47.79 14.93 16.10
C SER A 504 -49.28 14.58 16.21
N LEU A 505 -49.91 14.19 15.11
CA LEU A 505 -51.29 13.69 15.08
C LEU A 505 -51.46 12.40 15.90
N LEU A 506 -50.56 11.42 15.72
CA LEU A 506 -50.64 10.15 16.44
C LEU A 506 -50.35 10.30 17.94
N ILE A 507 -49.42 11.17 18.32
CA ILE A 507 -49.14 11.51 19.72
C ILE A 507 -50.38 12.18 20.33
N ARG A 508 -51.03 13.09 19.59
CA ARG A 508 -52.27 13.73 20.03
C ARG A 508 -53.38 12.71 20.25
N ARG A 509 -53.65 11.85 19.26
CA ARG A 509 -54.65 10.77 19.36
C ARG A 509 -54.36 9.79 20.51
N ALA A 510 -53.09 9.46 20.73
CA ALA A 510 -52.70 8.60 21.84
C ALA A 510 -53.00 9.26 23.19
N ARG A 511 -52.74 10.57 23.33
CA ARG A 511 -53.07 11.34 24.54
C ARG A 511 -54.59 11.46 24.73
N GLU A 512 -55.32 11.76 23.66
CA GLU A 512 -56.80 11.81 23.66
C GLU A 512 -57.40 10.45 24.05
N SER A 513 -56.78 9.34 23.66
CA SER A 513 -57.17 7.99 24.06
C SER A 513 -56.64 7.55 25.44
N GLY A 514 -56.15 8.48 26.27
CA GLY A 514 -55.61 8.19 27.61
C GLY A 514 -54.27 7.43 27.65
N ARG A 515 -53.60 7.19 26.52
CA ARG A 515 -52.28 6.52 26.47
C ARG A 515 -51.16 7.52 26.72
N ARG A 516 -50.19 7.15 27.58
CA ARG A 516 -49.00 7.95 27.86
C ARG A 516 -48.07 8.01 26.63
N ALA A 517 -48.07 9.15 25.94
CA ALA A 517 -47.13 9.44 24.86
C ALA A 517 -45.92 10.22 25.39
N GLY A 518 -44.90 9.49 25.87
CA GLY A 518 -43.63 10.05 26.34
C GLY A 518 -42.72 10.56 25.21
N GLY A 519 -41.63 11.27 25.55
CA GLY A 519 -40.70 11.88 24.59
C GLY A 519 -40.08 10.89 23.59
N ALA A 520 -39.85 9.64 24.01
CA ALA A 520 -39.34 8.56 23.16
C ALA A 520 -40.26 8.18 21.99
N TRP A 521 -41.53 8.62 21.96
CA TRP A 521 -42.40 8.41 20.80
C TRP A 521 -41.86 9.05 19.52
N ARG A 522 -41.07 10.13 19.64
CA ARG A 522 -40.43 10.76 18.48
C ARG A 522 -39.30 9.92 17.90
N LEU A 523 -38.59 9.17 18.73
CA LEU A 523 -37.55 8.23 18.29
C LEU A 523 -38.14 7.07 17.44
N ARG A 524 -39.44 6.79 17.58
CA ARG A 524 -40.17 5.83 16.73
C ARG A 524 -40.54 6.40 15.35
N VAL A 525 -39.91 7.49 14.90
CA VAL A 525 -40.17 8.07 13.57
C VAL A 525 -39.95 7.08 12.45
N MET A 526 -38.97 6.20 12.60
CA MET A 526 -38.56 5.26 11.54
C MET A 526 -39.71 4.35 11.08
N ARG A 527 -40.68 4.04 11.94
CA ARG A 527 -41.86 3.24 11.54
C ARG A 527 -42.70 3.94 10.46
N HIS A 528 -42.61 5.26 10.34
CA HIS A 528 -43.36 6.05 9.37
C HIS A 528 -42.68 6.14 8.00
N TYR A 529 -41.39 5.82 7.94
CA TYR A 529 -40.62 5.84 6.70
C TYR A 529 -41.14 4.79 5.71
N GLY A 530 -41.07 5.09 4.42
CA GLY A 530 -41.30 4.14 3.34
C GLY A 530 -40.23 3.05 3.33
N THR A 531 -40.54 1.90 2.72
CA THR A 531 -39.58 0.79 2.60
C THR A 531 -38.35 1.22 1.82
N THR A 532 -38.51 1.98 0.73
CA THR A 532 -37.39 2.53 -0.07
C THR A 532 -36.55 3.52 0.72
N GLU A 533 -37.17 4.42 1.49
CA GLU A 533 -36.46 5.38 2.35
C GLU A 533 -35.64 4.70 3.46
N LYS A 534 -36.20 3.66 4.08
CA LYS A 534 -35.47 2.85 5.07
C LYS A 534 -34.33 2.10 4.42
N LEU A 535 -34.56 1.50 3.25
CA LEU A 535 -33.53 0.82 2.50
C LEU A 535 -32.41 1.78 2.14
N ALA A 536 -32.70 2.99 1.66
CA ALA A 536 -31.71 4.02 1.37
C ALA A 536 -30.84 4.35 2.60
N LEU A 537 -31.44 4.52 3.79
CA LEU A 537 -30.70 4.74 5.03
C LEU A 537 -29.80 3.54 5.41
N VAL A 538 -30.34 2.31 5.33
CA VAL A 538 -29.57 1.10 5.59
C VAL A 538 -28.40 0.97 4.61
N LEU A 539 -28.61 1.27 3.33
CA LEU A 539 -27.56 1.21 2.31
C LEU A 539 -26.47 2.27 2.52
N LEU A 540 -26.84 3.50 2.90
CA LEU A 540 -25.85 4.54 3.21
C LEU A 540 -25.00 4.17 4.42
N LEU A 541 -25.63 3.63 5.48
CA LEU A 541 -24.90 3.17 6.67
C LEU A 541 -24.03 1.95 6.38
N ALA A 542 -24.52 0.98 5.59
CA ALA A 542 -23.72 -0.17 5.16
C ALA A 542 -22.52 0.27 4.31
N ALA A 543 -22.74 1.21 3.38
CA ALA A 543 -21.66 1.78 2.57
C ALA A 543 -20.66 2.57 3.42
N ALA A 544 -21.11 3.30 4.45
CA ALA A 544 -20.23 3.99 5.38
C ALA A 544 -19.34 3.01 6.16
N HIS A 545 -19.91 1.89 6.63
CA HIS A 545 -19.15 0.84 7.30
C HIS A 545 -18.15 0.18 6.34
N ALA A 546 -18.57 -0.15 5.12
CA ALA A 546 -17.69 -0.72 4.10
C ALA A 546 -16.55 0.24 3.73
N ALA A 547 -16.83 1.53 3.59
CA ALA A 547 -15.80 2.55 3.33
C ALA A 547 -14.81 2.66 4.49
N ALA A 548 -15.29 2.62 5.74
CA ALA A 548 -14.42 2.61 6.91
C ALA A 548 -13.51 1.37 6.92
N ALA A 549 -14.07 0.17 6.71
CA ALA A 549 -13.30 -1.06 6.65
C ALA A 549 -12.26 -1.05 5.51
N LEU A 550 -12.64 -0.56 4.33
CA LEU A 550 -11.73 -0.42 3.20
C LEU A 550 -10.63 0.61 3.45
N ALA A 551 -10.91 1.68 4.21
CA ALA A 551 -9.90 2.66 4.59
C ALA A 551 -8.82 2.03 5.49
N VAL A 552 -9.22 1.24 6.47
CA VAL A 552 -8.28 0.49 7.33
C VAL A 552 -7.48 -0.53 6.51
N TRP A 553 -8.15 -1.22 5.58
CA TRP A 553 -7.50 -2.18 4.68
C TRP A 553 -6.44 -1.52 3.78
N THR A 554 -6.76 -0.37 3.17
CA THR A 554 -5.79 0.36 2.37
C THR A 554 -4.64 0.88 3.21
N GLU A 555 -4.92 1.48 4.37
CA GLU A 555 -3.90 2.01 5.28
C GLU A 555 -2.87 0.93 5.68
N ARG A 556 -3.33 -0.26 6.07
CA ARG A 556 -2.44 -1.37 6.47
C ARG A 556 -1.55 -1.90 5.35
N GLY A 557 -1.97 -1.78 4.09
CA GLY A 557 -1.22 -2.34 2.97
C GLY A 557 -0.52 -1.30 2.11
N ASP A 558 -0.84 -0.02 2.26
CA ASP A 558 -0.25 1.07 1.47
C ASP A 558 1.22 1.27 1.83
N ASP A 559 1.63 1.06 3.08
CA ASP A 559 3.05 1.14 3.46
C ASP A 559 3.90 0.13 2.69
N ALA A 560 3.46 -1.14 2.65
CA ALA A 560 4.15 -2.18 1.89
C ALA A 560 4.11 -1.95 0.37
N VAL A 561 2.98 -1.45 -0.16
CA VAL A 561 2.88 -1.11 -1.58
C VAL A 561 3.80 0.06 -1.93
N GLN A 562 3.84 1.11 -1.12
CA GLN A 562 4.70 2.26 -1.33
C GLN A 562 6.17 1.89 -1.21
N ALA A 563 6.51 1.05 -0.23
CA ALA A 563 7.87 0.57 -0.02
C ALA A 563 8.33 -0.35 -1.16
N ALA A 564 7.46 -1.20 -1.70
CA ALA A 564 7.76 -2.02 -2.88
C ALA A 564 7.74 -1.21 -4.20
N ALA A 565 6.93 -0.14 -4.28
CA ALA A 565 6.83 0.72 -5.47
C ALA A 565 8.12 1.52 -5.75
N THR A 566 9.07 1.52 -4.83
CA THR A 566 10.44 2.01 -5.05
C THR A 566 11.23 1.11 -6.01
N GLY A 567 10.75 -0.11 -6.23
CA GLY A 567 11.33 -1.13 -7.09
C GLY A 567 12.01 -2.28 -6.33
N HIS A 568 12.13 -2.26 -5.00
CA HIS A 568 12.94 -3.25 -4.28
C HIS A 568 12.17 -3.90 -3.11
N VAL A 569 11.84 -5.20 -3.21
CA VAL A 569 11.06 -5.92 -2.16
C VAL A 569 11.91 -6.50 -1.03
N ASP A 570 13.19 -6.79 -1.28
CA ASP A 570 14.10 -7.34 -0.26
C ASP A 570 14.94 -6.30 0.47
N ALA A 571 14.65 -5.01 0.26
CA ALA A 571 15.42 -3.98 0.92
C ALA A 571 15.21 -4.10 2.44
N ALA A 572 16.25 -3.82 3.22
CA ALA A 572 16.24 -3.95 4.68
C ALA A 572 15.07 -3.20 5.34
N TYR A 573 14.56 -2.16 4.68
CA TYR A 573 13.42 -1.38 5.10
C TYR A 573 12.04 -1.97 4.72
N VAL A 574 11.99 -2.80 3.67
CA VAL A 574 10.78 -3.51 3.23
C VAL A 574 10.60 -4.83 3.98
N ALA A 575 11.71 -5.50 4.31
CA ALA A 575 11.68 -6.81 4.96
C ALA A 575 10.83 -6.85 6.25
N PRO A 576 10.87 -5.86 7.17
CA PRO A 576 10.00 -5.84 8.35
C PRO A 576 8.51 -5.73 8.01
N LEU A 577 8.16 -5.02 6.93
CA LEU A 577 6.78 -4.86 6.46
C LEU A 577 6.25 -6.16 5.83
N LEU A 578 7.14 -6.97 5.25
CA LEU A 578 6.81 -8.24 4.63
C LEU A 578 7.02 -9.45 5.54
N GLN A 579 7.71 -9.32 6.68
CA GLN A 579 7.94 -10.41 7.63
C GLN A 579 6.65 -11.12 8.10
N PRO A 580 5.51 -10.42 8.33
CA PRO A 580 4.26 -11.10 8.63
C PRO A 580 3.78 -12.05 7.52
N LEU A 581 4.22 -11.84 6.28
CA LEU A 581 3.83 -12.66 5.12
C LEU A 581 4.44 -14.06 5.15
N ASP A 582 5.63 -14.22 5.72
CA ASP A 582 6.34 -15.51 5.78
C ASP A 582 5.56 -16.54 6.60
N THR A 583 4.65 -16.08 7.47
CA THR A 583 3.75 -16.92 8.27
C THR A 583 2.29 -16.88 7.80
N ALA A 584 1.96 -16.03 6.84
CA ALA A 584 0.58 -15.81 6.42
C ALA A 584 0.09 -16.94 5.48
N ASN A 585 -0.97 -17.64 5.90
CA ASN A 585 -1.64 -18.67 5.10
C ASN A 585 -2.57 -18.09 4.00
N VAL A 586 -2.15 -17.00 3.37
CA VAL A 586 -2.90 -16.31 2.31
C VAL A 586 -2.16 -16.54 1.00
N GLY A 587 -2.86 -17.01 -0.04
CA GLY A 587 -2.24 -17.30 -1.34
C GLY A 587 -1.44 -16.12 -1.93
N GLN A 588 -1.90 -14.88 -1.73
CA GLN A 588 -1.18 -13.69 -2.18
C GLN A 588 0.17 -13.49 -1.45
N ALA A 589 0.22 -13.79 -0.15
CA ALA A 589 1.49 -13.75 0.61
C ALA A 589 2.49 -14.76 0.06
N ARG A 590 2.02 -15.94 -0.37
CA ARG A 590 2.88 -16.95 -1.01
C ARG A 590 3.41 -16.51 -2.36
N VAL A 591 2.66 -15.75 -3.15
CA VAL A 591 3.20 -15.19 -4.42
C VAL A 591 4.33 -14.20 -4.14
N VAL A 592 4.18 -13.34 -3.12
CA VAL A 592 5.23 -12.39 -2.73
C VAL A 592 6.45 -13.13 -2.17
N ALA A 593 6.23 -14.14 -1.31
CA ALA A 593 7.32 -14.97 -0.77
C ALA A 593 8.03 -15.76 -1.87
N ALA A 594 7.29 -16.32 -2.85
CA ALA A 594 7.87 -17.03 -3.98
C ALA A 594 8.75 -16.11 -4.83
N TYR A 595 8.27 -14.89 -5.08
CA TYR A 595 9.03 -13.89 -5.82
C TYR A 595 10.34 -13.53 -5.09
N ARG A 596 10.31 -13.37 -3.76
CA ARG A 596 11.54 -13.16 -2.97
C ARG A 596 12.48 -14.38 -3.01
N ALA A 597 11.93 -15.59 -2.94
CA ALA A 597 12.71 -16.83 -3.01
C ALA A 597 13.42 -16.96 -4.38
N GLU A 598 12.73 -16.67 -5.48
CA GLU A 598 13.33 -16.64 -6.83
C GLU A 598 14.44 -15.58 -6.93
N ARG A 599 14.21 -14.36 -6.42
CA ARG A 599 15.25 -13.32 -6.37
C ARG A 599 16.44 -13.68 -5.48
N ALA A 600 16.25 -14.55 -4.49
CA ALA A 600 17.32 -15.11 -3.68
C ALA A 600 18.00 -16.34 -4.34
N GLY A 601 17.54 -16.78 -5.51
CA GLY A 601 18.07 -17.94 -6.25
C GLY A 601 17.55 -19.30 -5.76
N ASP A 602 16.45 -19.33 -4.98
CA ASP A 602 15.79 -20.56 -4.52
C ASP A 602 14.52 -20.85 -5.37
N ASP A 603 14.75 -21.18 -6.64
CA ASP A 603 13.68 -21.52 -7.59
C ASP A 603 12.82 -22.70 -7.11
N ALA A 604 13.40 -23.62 -6.34
CA ALA A 604 12.69 -24.77 -5.80
C ALA A 604 11.67 -24.35 -4.75
N ASP A 605 12.03 -23.46 -3.82
CA ASP A 605 11.08 -22.92 -2.86
C ASP A 605 10.05 -22.01 -3.52
N ALA A 606 10.46 -21.17 -4.48
CA ALA A 606 9.57 -20.35 -5.27
C ALA A 606 8.47 -21.20 -5.96
N ALA A 607 8.86 -22.29 -6.63
CA ALA A 607 7.92 -23.21 -7.28
C ALA A 607 6.94 -23.83 -6.27
N ARG A 608 7.42 -24.32 -5.11
CA ARG A 608 6.56 -24.89 -4.06
C ARG A 608 5.54 -23.88 -3.53
N LEU A 609 5.95 -22.64 -3.33
CA LEU A 609 5.08 -21.56 -2.86
C LEU A 609 4.02 -21.19 -3.90
N LEU A 610 4.40 -21.14 -5.18
CA LEU A 610 3.49 -20.86 -6.28
C LEU A 610 2.48 -21.98 -6.51
N GLU A 611 2.89 -23.26 -6.48
CA GLU A 611 1.97 -24.39 -6.58
C GLU A 611 0.88 -24.32 -5.51
N ARG A 612 1.25 -23.97 -4.27
CA ARG A 612 0.29 -23.75 -3.18
C ARG A 612 -0.60 -22.53 -3.42
N ALA A 613 -0.08 -21.45 -4.00
CA ALA A 613 -0.86 -20.27 -4.34
C ALA A 613 -1.85 -20.51 -5.49
N VAL A 614 -1.48 -21.35 -6.46
CA VAL A 614 -2.37 -21.84 -7.53
C VAL A 614 -3.54 -22.63 -6.94
N LEU A 615 -3.28 -23.51 -5.97
CA LEU A 615 -4.33 -24.24 -5.26
C LEU A 615 -5.28 -23.32 -4.47
N ASP A 616 -4.79 -22.17 -4.01
CA ASP A 616 -5.62 -21.12 -3.40
C ASP A 616 -6.38 -20.25 -4.44
N GLY A 617 -6.20 -20.51 -5.73
CA GLY A 617 -6.89 -19.81 -6.82
C GLY A 617 -6.39 -18.38 -7.05
N VAL A 618 -5.11 -18.11 -6.79
CA VAL A 618 -4.46 -16.83 -7.07
C VAL A 618 -4.05 -16.76 -8.53
N PRO A 619 -4.69 -15.91 -9.38
CA PRO A 619 -4.43 -15.93 -10.83
C PRO A 619 -3.00 -15.53 -11.22
N GLU A 620 -2.34 -14.69 -10.42
CA GLU A 620 -0.95 -14.29 -10.66
C GLU A 620 0.02 -15.47 -10.42
N ALA A 621 -0.35 -16.45 -9.58
CA ALA A 621 0.49 -17.59 -9.30
C ALA A 621 0.65 -18.52 -10.52
N ASP A 622 -0.40 -18.69 -11.34
CA ASP A 622 -0.33 -19.51 -12.56
C ASP A 622 0.68 -18.92 -13.56
N LEU A 623 0.63 -17.61 -13.77
CA LEU A 623 1.55 -16.91 -14.68
C LEU A 623 2.99 -16.95 -14.16
N ALA A 624 3.16 -16.70 -12.86
CA ALA A 624 4.47 -16.77 -12.23
C ALA A 624 5.07 -18.18 -12.27
N LEU A 625 4.26 -19.21 -12.02
CA LEU A 625 4.71 -20.60 -12.07
C LEU A 625 5.11 -20.99 -13.50
N ALA A 626 4.36 -20.54 -14.50
CA ALA A 626 4.70 -20.77 -15.90
C ALA A 626 6.02 -20.09 -16.30
N ALA A 627 6.27 -18.84 -15.87
CA ALA A 627 7.52 -18.14 -16.10
C ALA A 627 8.71 -18.88 -15.45
N LEU A 628 8.57 -19.23 -14.17
CA LEU A 628 9.60 -19.96 -13.43
C LEU A 628 9.93 -21.33 -14.09
N GLN A 629 8.92 -22.06 -14.55
CA GLN A 629 9.10 -23.33 -15.26
C GLN A 629 9.76 -23.17 -16.64
N ALA A 630 9.60 -22.01 -17.28
CA ALA A 630 10.27 -21.67 -18.53
C ALA A 630 11.73 -21.19 -18.32
N GLY A 631 12.18 -21.03 -17.06
CA GLY A 631 13.45 -20.39 -16.74
C GLY A 631 13.43 -18.89 -17.05
N GLU A 632 12.24 -18.29 -17.12
CA GLU A 632 12.04 -16.85 -17.28
C GLU A 632 11.88 -16.21 -15.90
N PRO A 633 12.33 -14.96 -15.71
CA PRO A 633 12.17 -14.25 -14.45
C PRO A 633 10.69 -14.11 -14.11
N MET A 634 10.34 -14.30 -12.84
CA MET A 634 8.97 -14.18 -12.38
C MET A 634 8.44 -12.76 -12.57
N PRO A 635 7.16 -12.59 -12.99
CA PRO A 635 6.55 -11.28 -13.01
C PRO A 635 6.44 -10.74 -11.58
N ALA A 636 6.84 -9.49 -11.38
CA ALA A 636 6.69 -8.84 -10.09
C ALA A 636 5.23 -8.89 -9.56
N PRO A 637 5.05 -9.07 -8.24
CA PRO A 637 3.72 -9.06 -7.65
C PRO A 637 3.05 -7.69 -7.85
N SER A 638 1.79 -7.70 -8.30
CA SER A 638 1.08 -6.44 -8.53
C SER A 638 0.88 -5.65 -7.23
N PRO A 639 0.67 -4.31 -7.28
CA PRO A 639 0.30 -3.53 -6.09
C PRO A 639 -0.96 -4.05 -5.39
N THR A 640 -1.85 -4.72 -6.12
CA THR A 640 -3.04 -5.35 -5.52
C THR A 640 -2.66 -6.60 -4.75
N THR A 641 -1.74 -7.42 -5.27
CA THR A 641 -1.23 -8.62 -4.61
C THR A 641 -0.38 -8.29 -3.40
N LEU A 642 0.51 -7.30 -3.48
CA LEU A 642 1.29 -6.81 -2.33
C LEU A 642 0.36 -6.31 -1.21
N ARG A 643 -0.62 -5.47 -1.52
CA ARG A 643 -1.63 -5.03 -0.55
C ARG A 643 -2.40 -6.20 0.04
N ALA A 644 -2.81 -7.15 -0.80
CA ALA A 644 -3.59 -8.31 -0.38
C ALA A 644 -2.78 -9.32 0.44
N ALA A 645 -1.47 -9.39 0.22
CA ALA A 645 -0.55 -10.18 1.03
C ALA A 645 -0.53 -9.63 2.46
N VAL A 646 -0.30 -8.33 2.62
CA VAL A 646 -0.09 -7.69 3.93
C VAL A 646 -1.40 -7.46 4.68
N ALA A 647 -2.40 -6.89 4.02
CA ALA A 647 -3.66 -6.50 4.63
C ALA A 647 -4.80 -7.52 4.45
N GLY A 648 -4.53 -8.66 3.79
CA GLY A 648 -5.55 -9.59 3.33
C GLY A 648 -6.33 -9.06 2.12
N THR A 649 -7.26 -9.84 1.55
CA THR A 649 -8.11 -9.35 0.45
C THR A 649 -9.16 -8.35 0.96
N TRP A 650 -9.60 -7.42 0.10
CA TRP A 650 -10.64 -6.45 0.49
C TRP A 650 -11.96 -7.12 0.91
N GLN A 651 -12.29 -8.30 0.33
CA GLN A 651 -13.45 -9.08 0.75
C GLN A 651 -13.28 -9.62 2.16
N ARG A 652 -12.08 -10.09 2.49
CA ARG A 652 -11.74 -10.56 3.84
C ARG A 652 -11.79 -9.41 4.83
N ALA A 653 -11.22 -8.25 4.49
CA ALA A 653 -11.29 -7.03 5.30
C ALA A 653 -12.74 -6.65 5.65
N LEU A 654 -13.65 -6.64 4.66
CA LEU A 654 -15.08 -6.42 4.90
C LEU A 654 -15.68 -7.51 5.79
N GLY A 655 -15.39 -8.79 5.52
CA GLY A 655 -15.88 -9.89 6.33
C GLY A 655 -15.44 -9.80 7.79
N ASP A 656 -14.18 -9.47 8.02
CA ASP A 656 -13.58 -9.33 9.35
C ASP A 656 -14.14 -8.09 10.06
N SER A 657 -14.37 -6.98 9.36
CA SER A 657 -15.03 -5.80 9.94
C SER A 657 -16.48 -6.07 10.36
N TYR A 658 -17.19 -6.98 9.69
CA TYR A 658 -18.54 -7.37 10.09
C TYR A 658 -18.55 -8.35 11.27
N ARG A 659 -17.57 -9.26 11.36
CA ARG A 659 -17.46 -10.26 12.44
C ARG A 659 -16.94 -9.64 13.74
N ASP A 660 -15.91 -8.81 13.62
CA ASP A 660 -15.29 -8.09 14.74
C ASP A 660 -15.06 -6.61 14.36
N PRO A 661 -16.13 -5.79 14.35
CA PRO A 661 -16.00 -4.37 13.99
C PRO A 661 -15.11 -3.61 14.97
N PHE A 662 -15.10 -3.99 16.26
CA PHE A 662 -14.34 -3.27 17.28
C PHE A 662 -12.85 -3.56 17.18
N GLY A 663 -12.45 -4.82 17.04
CA GLY A 663 -11.05 -5.16 16.82
C GLY A 663 -10.55 -4.64 15.48
N TYR A 664 -11.31 -4.85 14.40
CA TYR A 664 -10.86 -4.47 13.05
C TYR A 664 -10.74 -2.95 12.87
N LEU A 665 -11.80 -2.20 13.19
CA LEU A 665 -11.82 -0.73 13.02
C LEU A 665 -11.13 0.00 14.18
N GLY A 666 -11.05 -0.61 15.37
CA GLY A 666 -10.35 -0.03 16.52
C GLY A 666 -8.83 -0.11 16.41
N ALA A 667 -8.30 -1.08 15.65
CA ALA A 667 -6.87 -1.17 15.35
C ALA A 667 -6.41 -0.25 14.21
N ALA A 668 -7.31 0.57 13.66
CA ALA A 668 -6.93 1.59 12.68
C ALA A 668 -6.34 2.81 13.38
N SER A 669 -5.50 3.55 12.67
CA SER A 669 -5.13 4.93 13.06
C SER A 669 -6.31 5.85 12.76
N ALA A 670 -7.48 5.58 13.38
CA ALA A 670 -8.55 6.55 13.47
C ALA A 670 -7.92 7.88 13.88
N PRO A 671 -8.38 9.03 13.34
CA PRO A 671 -7.63 10.28 13.39
C PRO A 671 -7.10 10.47 14.80
N ALA A 672 -5.77 10.44 14.97
CA ALA A 672 -5.03 10.26 16.23
C ALA A 672 -5.41 11.25 17.36
N ARG A 673 -6.34 12.16 17.05
CA ARG A 673 -6.94 13.18 17.89
C ARG A 673 -8.23 12.74 18.60
N ILE A 674 -8.85 11.62 18.22
CA ILE A 674 -10.05 11.10 18.92
C ILE A 674 -9.56 10.23 20.08
N GLY A 675 -9.75 10.71 21.32
CA GLY A 675 -9.28 10.00 22.51
C GLY A 675 -9.74 8.54 22.59
N GLY A 676 -8.92 7.67 23.19
CA GLY A 676 -9.03 6.20 23.05
C GLY A 676 -10.38 5.56 23.39
N TRP A 677 -11.19 6.15 24.28
CA TRP A 677 -12.54 5.63 24.59
C TRP A 677 -13.64 6.20 23.68
N VAL A 678 -13.40 7.35 23.05
CA VAL A 678 -14.38 8.04 22.21
C VAL A 678 -14.60 7.29 20.90
N ALA A 679 -13.52 6.80 20.28
CA ALA A 679 -13.59 6.01 19.05
C ALA A 679 -14.48 4.75 19.18
N PRO A 680 -14.28 3.84 20.17
CA PRO A 680 -15.15 2.69 20.33
C PRO A 680 -16.58 3.08 20.73
N ALA A 681 -16.78 4.17 21.49
CA ALA A 681 -18.12 4.65 21.83
C ALA A 681 -18.89 5.15 20.58
N LEU A 682 -18.21 5.89 19.70
CA LEU A 682 -18.79 6.35 18.42
C LEU A 682 -19.10 5.17 17.50
N LEU A 683 -18.20 4.18 17.42
CA LEU A 683 -18.43 2.97 16.65
C LEU A 683 -19.63 2.17 17.19
N ALA A 684 -19.71 1.99 18.51
CA ALA A 684 -20.86 1.34 19.15
C ALA A 684 -22.17 2.07 18.86
N ALA A 685 -22.17 3.41 18.94
CA ALA A 685 -23.33 4.23 18.59
C ALA A 685 -23.72 4.07 17.11
N PHE A 686 -22.75 4.08 16.20
CA PHE A 686 -22.98 3.86 14.78
C PHE A 686 -23.60 2.48 14.50
N LEU A 687 -23.04 1.41 15.06
CA LEU A 687 -23.53 0.04 14.90
C LEU A 687 -24.95 -0.11 15.49
N ALA A 688 -25.21 0.50 16.64
CA ALA A 688 -26.55 0.52 17.23
C ALA A 688 -27.56 1.23 16.32
N VAL A 689 -27.21 2.39 15.76
CA VAL A 689 -28.05 3.10 14.79
C VAL A 689 -28.29 2.27 13.53
N PHE A 690 -27.26 1.59 13.02
CA PHE A 690 -27.37 0.71 11.87
C PHE A 690 -28.32 -0.47 12.13
N ALA A 691 -28.15 -1.18 13.25
CA ALA A 691 -29.01 -2.28 13.65
C ALA A 691 -30.49 -1.85 13.80
N VAL A 692 -30.73 -0.68 14.40
CA VAL A 692 -32.09 -0.12 14.53
C VAL A 692 -32.73 0.13 13.16
N HIS A 693 -31.99 0.62 12.17
CA HIS A 693 -32.51 0.84 10.82
C HIS A 693 -32.78 -0.46 10.06
N VAL A 694 -31.92 -1.48 10.24
CA VAL A 694 -32.15 -2.83 9.68
C VAL A 694 -33.44 -3.42 10.25
N LEU A 695 -33.62 -3.38 11.57
CA LEU A 695 -34.85 -3.85 12.22
C LEU A 695 -36.08 -3.05 11.76
N ALA A 696 -35.92 -1.75 11.49
CA ALA A 696 -37.01 -0.91 11.01
C ALA A 696 -37.53 -1.31 9.61
N LEU A 697 -36.75 -2.03 8.79
CA LEU A 697 -37.21 -2.55 7.48
C LEU A 697 -38.43 -3.47 7.63
N PHE A 698 -38.49 -4.25 8.71
CA PHE A 698 -39.57 -5.20 8.98
C PHE A 698 -40.81 -4.55 9.62
N VAL A 699 -40.73 -3.28 10.00
CA VAL A 699 -41.86 -2.56 10.60
C VAL A 699 -42.71 -1.93 9.50
N PRO A 700 -43.96 -2.38 9.24
CA PRO A 700 -44.76 -1.85 8.16
C PRO A 700 -45.12 -0.38 8.38
N ARG A 701 -45.16 0.39 7.29
CA ARG A 701 -45.53 1.81 7.31
C ARG A 701 -47.03 1.97 7.63
N PRO A 702 -47.42 2.79 8.62
CA PRO A 702 -48.82 3.11 8.86
C PRO A 702 -49.45 3.79 7.65
N ARG A 703 -50.67 3.37 7.27
CA ARG A 703 -51.40 3.91 6.10
C ARG A 703 -51.55 5.43 6.15
N LEU A 704 -51.80 5.99 7.34
CA LEU A 704 -51.91 7.44 7.57
C LEU A 704 -50.67 8.23 7.15
N ALA A 705 -49.49 7.62 7.15
CA ALA A 705 -48.25 8.29 6.78
C ALA A 705 -48.14 8.54 5.26
N ARG A 706 -48.96 7.88 4.42
CA ARG A 706 -48.90 8.03 2.94
C ARG A 706 -49.35 9.42 2.48
N ASN A 707 -50.39 9.96 3.12
CA ASN A 707 -51.04 11.21 2.73
C ASN A 707 -50.67 12.39 3.65
N ALA A 708 -49.55 12.25 4.35
CA ALA A 708 -49.04 13.25 5.27
C ALA A 708 -48.71 14.57 4.56
N PRO A 709 -49.22 15.73 5.04
CA PRO A 709 -48.73 17.01 4.56
C PRO A 709 -47.26 17.20 5.00
N ARG A 710 -46.44 17.63 4.05
CA ARG A 710 -45.01 17.87 4.23
C ARG A 710 -44.80 19.20 4.94
N THR A 711 -43.79 19.28 5.79
CA THR A 711 -43.48 20.51 6.56
C THR A 711 -42.67 21.51 5.71
N PRO A 712 -42.73 22.82 6.02
CA PRO A 712 -41.83 23.79 5.40
C PRO A 712 -40.35 23.43 5.60
N LEU A 713 -40.00 22.93 6.79
CA LEU A 713 -38.65 22.47 7.10
C LEU A 713 -38.21 21.33 6.18
N TYR A 714 -39.10 20.38 5.87
CA TYR A 714 -38.79 19.31 4.90
C TYR A 714 -38.47 19.91 3.52
N HIS A 715 -39.25 20.87 3.03
CA HIS A 715 -38.99 21.48 1.72
C HIS A 715 -37.68 22.25 1.69
N LEU A 716 -37.33 22.92 2.79
CA LEU A 716 -36.04 23.59 2.94
C LEU A 716 -34.89 22.58 2.93
N LEU A 717 -34.97 21.51 3.73
CA LEU A 717 -33.93 20.48 3.77
C LEU A 717 -33.79 19.74 2.45
N ALA A 718 -34.91 19.41 1.77
CA ALA A 718 -34.89 18.79 0.45
C ALA A 718 -34.25 19.69 -0.64
N LEU A 719 -34.30 21.01 -0.46
CA LEU A 719 -33.64 21.96 -1.35
C LEU A 719 -32.15 22.12 -1.02
N LEU A 720 -31.82 22.23 0.27
CA LEU A 720 -30.45 22.44 0.77
C LEU A 720 -29.57 21.20 0.69
N VAL A 721 -30.17 20.00 0.74
CA VAL A 721 -29.50 18.71 0.70
C VAL A 721 -29.91 17.98 -0.57
N PRO A 722 -29.13 18.10 -1.66
CA PRO A 722 -29.36 17.40 -2.91
C PRO A 722 -29.72 15.93 -2.72
N GLY A 723 -30.82 15.50 -3.32
CA GLY A 723 -31.28 14.12 -3.31
C GLY A 723 -32.09 13.69 -2.07
N ALA A 724 -32.01 14.39 -0.93
CA ALA A 724 -32.72 13.98 0.29
C ALA A 724 -34.26 14.05 0.15
N GLY A 725 -34.78 14.92 -0.74
CA GLY A 725 -36.21 15.00 -1.06
C GLY A 725 -36.75 13.78 -1.80
N ALA A 726 -35.91 13.18 -2.65
CA ALA A 726 -36.23 12.09 -3.58
C ALA A 726 -35.63 10.74 -3.14
N ALA A 727 -35.41 10.55 -1.83
CA ALA A 727 -34.80 9.34 -1.29
C ALA A 727 -35.65 8.07 -1.41
N ASP A 728 -36.92 8.21 -1.81
CA ASP A 728 -37.76 7.09 -2.22
C ASP A 728 -37.46 6.58 -3.63
N GLU A 729 -36.59 7.28 -4.37
CA GLU A 729 -36.11 6.92 -5.71
C GLU A 729 -34.58 6.76 -5.72
N LEU A 730 -34.06 5.97 -6.67
CA LEU A 730 -32.62 5.76 -6.83
C LEU A 730 -31.86 7.09 -7.08
N TRP A 731 -32.50 8.04 -7.76
CA TRP A 731 -31.96 9.36 -8.04
C TRP A 731 -31.62 10.17 -6.79
N GLY A 732 -32.37 9.97 -5.69
CA GLY A 732 -32.08 10.62 -4.42
C GLY A 732 -30.69 10.23 -3.90
N ILE A 733 -30.35 8.95 -3.94
CA ILE A 733 -29.04 8.45 -3.51
C ILE A 733 -27.93 8.94 -4.46
N LEU A 734 -28.19 8.94 -5.77
CA LEU A 734 -27.24 9.40 -6.79
C LEU A 734 -26.88 10.88 -6.66
N LEU A 735 -27.75 11.71 -6.09
CA LEU A 735 -27.44 13.12 -5.80
C LEU A 735 -26.85 13.30 -4.40
N LEU A 736 -27.36 12.56 -3.41
CA LEU A 736 -26.99 12.71 -2.01
C LEU A 736 -25.55 12.28 -1.72
N VAL A 737 -25.09 11.16 -2.28
CA VAL A 737 -23.73 10.66 -2.03
C VAL A 737 -22.67 11.60 -2.61
N PRO A 738 -22.72 12.01 -3.89
CA PRO A 738 -21.79 13.02 -4.41
C PRO A 738 -21.87 14.34 -3.66
N TRP A 739 -23.08 14.81 -3.29
CA TRP A 739 -23.21 16.03 -2.51
C TRP A 739 -22.49 15.94 -1.17
N ALA A 740 -22.60 14.82 -0.45
CA ALA A 740 -21.90 14.67 0.81
C ALA A 740 -20.37 14.64 0.59
N VAL A 741 -19.91 13.90 -0.43
CA VAL A 741 -18.47 13.79 -0.75
C VAL A 741 -17.87 15.13 -1.20
N PHE A 742 -18.52 15.90 -2.06
CA PHE A 742 -17.97 17.19 -2.53
C PHE A 742 -18.31 18.35 -1.58
N GLY A 743 -19.45 18.29 -0.90
CA GLY A 743 -19.92 19.34 0.00
C GLY A 743 -19.09 19.41 1.26
N ILE A 744 -18.75 18.26 1.85
CA ILE A 744 -17.89 18.21 3.03
C ILE A 744 -16.46 18.60 2.65
N ASP A 745 -15.98 18.18 1.47
CA ASP A 745 -14.64 18.51 0.98
C ASP A 745 -14.51 20.02 0.80
N ALA A 746 -15.50 20.67 0.16
CA ALA A 746 -15.55 22.11 0.05
C ALA A 746 -15.58 22.79 1.42
N LEU A 747 -16.36 22.29 2.39
CA LEU A 747 -16.40 22.84 3.75
C LEU A 747 -15.06 22.72 4.49
N VAL A 748 -14.34 21.60 4.32
CA VAL A 748 -13.00 21.38 4.88
C VAL A 748 -11.99 22.37 4.26
N GLN A 749 -12.04 22.51 2.93
CA GLN A 749 -11.19 23.44 2.17
C GLN A 749 -11.45 24.91 2.52
N PHE A 750 -12.71 25.31 2.67
CA PHE A 750 -13.07 26.67 3.07
C PHE A 750 -12.65 27.02 4.50
N GLY A 751 -12.55 26.01 5.35
CA GLY A 751 -12.20 26.21 6.75
C GLY A 751 -10.70 26.37 6.96
N TRP A 752 -9.93 25.30 6.76
CA TRP A 752 -8.63 25.18 7.44
C TRP A 752 -7.63 24.18 6.83
N ALA A 753 -8.02 23.32 5.88
CA ALA A 753 -7.17 22.20 5.44
C ALA A 753 -7.20 21.98 3.93
N ALA A 754 -6.15 21.38 3.39
CA ALA A 754 -6.12 20.92 2.01
C ALA A 754 -7.22 19.85 1.76
N SER A 755 -7.70 19.77 0.52
CA SER A 755 -8.71 18.78 0.09
C SER A 755 -8.23 17.36 0.41
N PRO A 756 -8.96 16.57 1.21
CA PRO A 756 -8.69 15.15 1.36
C PRO A 756 -8.82 14.37 0.04
N LEU A 757 -9.60 14.90 -0.91
CA LEU A 757 -9.79 14.30 -2.23
C LEU A 757 -8.71 14.73 -3.25
N GLY A 758 -7.83 15.68 -2.88
CA GLY A 758 -6.88 16.30 -3.81
C GLY A 758 -7.57 17.12 -4.93
N ILE A 759 -8.86 17.44 -4.79
CA ILE A 759 -9.63 18.14 -5.81
C ILE A 759 -9.52 19.65 -5.54
N PRO A 760 -9.10 20.47 -6.53
CA PRO A 760 -9.10 21.91 -6.36
C PRO A 760 -10.48 22.45 -6.00
N LEU A 761 -10.56 23.39 -5.04
CA LEU A 761 -11.80 23.99 -4.55
C LEU A 761 -12.73 24.45 -5.69
N VAL A 762 -12.16 25.05 -6.74
CA VAL A 762 -12.91 25.54 -7.91
C VAL A 762 -13.63 24.38 -8.62
N THR A 763 -12.94 23.27 -8.86
CA THR A 763 -13.50 22.07 -9.48
C THR A 763 -14.61 21.46 -8.62
N GLY A 764 -14.36 21.33 -7.31
CA GLY A 764 -15.36 20.85 -6.35
C GLY A 764 -16.61 21.74 -6.32
N THR A 765 -16.43 23.06 -6.39
CA THR A 765 -17.52 24.04 -6.42
C THR A 765 -18.38 23.90 -7.68
N TRP A 766 -17.77 23.73 -8.86
CA TRP A 766 -18.53 23.52 -10.10
C TRP A 766 -19.37 22.23 -10.07
N ILE A 767 -18.82 21.15 -9.50
CA ILE A 767 -19.56 19.90 -9.31
C ILE A 767 -20.76 20.13 -8.39
N LEU A 768 -20.58 20.85 -7.28
CA LEU A 768 -21.67 21.19 -6.38
C LEU A 768 -22.75 22.04 -7.06
N VAL A 769 -22.37 23.06 -7.84
CA VAL A 769 -23.32 23.88 -8.61
C VAL A 769 -24.16 23.00 -9.55
N ALA A 770 -23.53 22.06 -10.25
CA ALA A 770 -24.24 21.12 -11.12
C ALA A 770 -25.21 20.22 -10.34
N LEU A 771 -24.79 19.68 -9.19
CA LEU A 771 -25.65 18.87 -8.31
C LEU A 771 -26.86 19.66 -7.80
N TYR A 772 -26.66 20.92 -7.38
CA TYR A 772 -27.74 21.80 -6.94
C TYR A 772 -28.68 22.19 -8.07
N ALA A 773 -28.18 22.41 -9.29
CA ALA A 773 -29.02 22.69 -10.45
C ALA A 773 -29.95 21.51 -10.76
N VAL A 774 -29.44 20.28 -10.76
CA VAL A 774 -30.27 19.07 -10.95
C VAL A 774 -31.25 18.90 -9.79
N ASN A 775 -30.81 19.11 -8.55
CA ASN A 775 -31.69 19.03 -7.38
C ASN A 775 -32.82 20.05 -7.41
N LEU A 776 -32.55 21.29 -7.86
CA LEU A 776 -33.56 22.35 -7.95
C LEU A 776 -34.70 21.96 -8.91
N VAL A 777 -34.37 21.34 -10.04
CA VAL A 777 -35.36 20.82 -10.99
C VAL A 777 -36.17 19.69 -10.37
N ALA A 778 -35.51 18.71 -9.77
CA ALA A 778 -36.17 17.57 -9.12
C ALA A 778 -37.11 18.03 -7.99
N TRP A 779 -36.63 18.92 -7.12
CA TRP A 779 -37.40 19.54 -6.05
C TRP A 779 -38.60 20.32 -6.58
N GLY A 780 -38.44 21.09 -7.67
CA GLY A 780 -39.53 21.86 -8.27
C GLY A 780 -40.67 20.98 -8.78
N ILE A 781 -40.33 19.87 -9.46
CA ILE A 781 -41.30 18.87 -9.91
C ILE A 781 -42.01 18.22 -8.71
N GLU A 782 -41.26 17.81 -7.70
CA GLU A 782 -41.80 17.17 -6.51
C GLU A 782 -42.72 18.11 -5.72
N PHE A 783 -42.35 19.38 -5.60
CA PHE A 783 -43.13 20.42 -4.94
C PHE A 783 -44.44 20.70 -5.67
N ALA A 784 -44.42 20.82 -7.00
CA ALA A 784 -45.63 20.98 -7.81
C ALA A 784 -46.58 19.78 -7.68
N SER A 785 -46.03 18.56 -7.72
CA SER A 785 -46.77 17.32 -7.49
C SER A 785 -47.38 17.25 -6.09
N TYR A 786 -46.64 17.68 -5.07
CA TYR A 786 -47.15 17.79 -3.70
C TYR A 786 -48.32 18.78 -3.58
N LEU A 787 -48.21 19.97 -4.18
CA LEU A 787 -49.29 20.97 -4.15
C LEU A 787 -50.59 20.44 -4.78
N ARG A 788 -50.48 19.66 -5.86
CA ARG A 788 -51.63 19.00 -6.48
C ARG A 788 -52.26 17.97 -5.54
N ARG A 789 -51.46 17.02 -5.03
CA ARG A 789 -51.91 16.00 -4.07
C ARG A 789 -52.58 16.58 -2.82
N MET A 790 -52.12 17.74 -2.33
CA MET A 790 -52.73 18.39 -1.17
C MET A 790 -54.05 19.10 -1.49
N ARG A 791 -54.32 19.46 -2.75
CA ARG A 791 -55.65 19.90 -3.17
C ARG A 791 -56.58 18.70 -3.29
N ASP A 792 -56.12 17.63 -3.92
CA ASP A 792 -56.89 16.40 -4.11
C ASP A 792 -57.28 15.81 -2.74
N LEU A 793 -56.36 15.75 -1.78
CA LEU A 793 -56.64 15.30 -0.41
C LEU A 793 -57.74 16.13 0.28
N ARG A 794 -57.80 17.45 0.04
CA ARG A 794 -58.86 18.30 0.63
C ARG A 794 -60.22 18.06 -0.03
N HIS A 795 -60.24 17.60 -1.27
CA HIS A 795 -61.46 17.28 -2.00
C HIS A 795 -61.95 15.86 -1.68
N GLU A 796 -61.05 14.88 -1.66
CA GLU A 796 -61.37 13.47 -1.51
C GLU A 796 -61.57 13.05 -0.04
N ASP A 797 -60.84 13.65 0.90
CA ASP A 797 -60.90 13.30 2.33
C ASP A 797 -60.79 14.55 3.23
N PRO A 798 -61.86 15.37 3.29
CA PRO A 798 -61.86 16.63 4.03
C PRO A 798 -61.68 16.44 5.55
N ASP A 799 -62.13 15.32 6.10
CA ASP A 799 -62.00 15.01 7.52
C ASP A 799 -60.53 14.77 7.89
N LEU A 800 -59.82 13.94 7.12
CA LEU A 800 -58.39 13.73 7.31
C LEU A 800 -57.61 15.03 7.08
N ALA A 801 -58.02 15.84 6.12
CA ALA A 801 -57.41 17.15 5.89
C ALA A 801 -57.57 18.08 7.12
N ALA A 802 -58.75 18.10 7.74
CA ALA A 802 -59.04 18.86 8.95
C ALA A 802 -58.22 18.36 10.15
N GLU A 803 -58.04 17.04 10.30
CA GLU A 803 -57.19 16.46 11.37
C GLU A 803 -55.73 16.92 11.29
N TYR A 804 -55.23 17.11 10.07
CA TYR A 804 -53.92 17.69 9.79
C TYR A 804 -53.88 19.22 9.90
N ARG A 805 -54.98 19.85 10.30
CA ARG A 805 -55.18 21.30 10.42
C ARG A 805 -54.97 22.02 9.08
N MET A 806 -55.39 21.42 7.98
CA MET A 806 -55.45 22.11 6.70
C MET A 806 -56.72 22.97 6.65
N LYS A 807 -56.61 24.19 6.12
CA LYS A 807 -57.79 25.04 5.90
C LYS A 807 -58.67 24.38 4.81
N PRO A 808 -60.00 24.27 5.03
CA PRO A 808 -60.90 23.78 4.00
C PRO A 808 -60.81 24.69 2.77
N LEU A 809 -60.98 24.10 1.58
CA LEU A 809 -61.08 24.89 0.37
C LEU A 809 -62.32 25.77 0.47
N ARG A 810 -62.16 27.08 0.25
CA ARG A 810 -63.33 27.95 0.07
C ARG A 810 -64.06 27.41 -1.14
N ASN A 811 -65.34 27.06 -0.99
CA ASN A 811 -66.16 26.70 -2.13
C ASN A 811 -66.04 27.83 -3.16
N PRO A 812 -65.65 27.53 -4.42
CA PRO A 812 -65.80 28.51 -5.48
C PRO A 812 -67.31 28.79 -5.58
N ALA A 813 -67.69 29.98 -5.14
CA ALA A 813 -69.05 30.48 -5.26
C ALA A 813 -69.38 30.77 -6.72
#